data_AF-A0A3D2U8I2-F1
#
_entry.id   AF-A0A3D2U8I2-F1
#
_cell.length_a   1.000
_cell.length_b   1.000
_cell.length_c   1.000
_cell.angle_alpha   90.00
_cell.angle_beta   90.00
_cell.angle_gamma   90.00
#
_symmetry.space_group_name_H-M   'P 1'
#
loop_
_entity.id
_entity.type
_entity.pdbx_description
1 polymer ?
#
loop_
_entity_poly.entity_id
_entity_poly.type
_entity_poly.pdbx_seq_one_letter_code
_entity_poly.pdbx_strand_id
1 'polypeptide(L)'
;MGRCRVPGDGTHSTCQNAEQKMNCLCRTAVLSTVFGLVAVTAQAADLPTTVAVPEAVKTLKKNLSTLKSHVVGRPDPPLPYVVEPIYPKLSLDNPMFVMLQPGSTRLLFIDRGGKRLCRTSDDPATGKYEVLHTSDGIQYSLCTHPNFLKNGLIYLGGDRKSKTPSGKECTVIELTLDPRKGFAVVDGAERVILSWDSNGHNGAAIGFGHDGMLYVTSGDGTSDSDTNVTGQKMDLLLAKVLRIDVDKPDKGKTYSVPVDNPFVGMKGVRPETWAFGLRNPWRLSVDPLTGDIWVGNNGQDLWEQIYRVRKGDNFGWSVYEGSHPFYLQRKLGPAPHVKPTFEHPHSEARSMTGGVVYTAKTFKDLYGAYIYGDYSTGKIWAGKMDGDKVAWHKEIADTTLQLVGFGHDADGNMLLVDYRKPATFYALRRAPVATSPRRKFPRQLSHTGLFESVKGHRVHSALIPYRVNSPLWSDGAHKQRYIALAVSQDKEGRPVVQKINTGNATRGWSFPDGTVVVKSFGLNVVRRANDRPMRGARRWVETRLLHRQQGEWVGYSYRWNDEQTDAVLVNSDGKDQAFDVLGDDGAVRELTWHYPSRSECMVCHSRAAEYVLGLSTVQMNRDHAHGGVAVNQLSLLAELGVSSVATAEELKARYKRQLEDAGANADAVKRGLAEYKPEVPSGHMLAGRLLTKGALVDPYVVGESLELRVRSYLHANCAQCHVAAGGGNAQIELNFSTPIAKAKLVDVKPLHGGFKLKNPRLVVPGAPERSVLLKRLEIRGRGQMPQLATMLADRRAVSLVEEWIKSLSSQKPGEAK
;
A
#
# COMPACT_ATOMS: atom_id res chain seq x y z
N MET A 1 18.02 -26.31 56.08
CA MET A 1 18.79 -26.37 57.34
C MET A 1 20.26 -26.44 56.96
N GLY A 2 21.21 -25.60 57.35
CA GLY A 2 21.23 -24.37 58.12
C GLY A 2 22.69 -23.89 58.24
N ARG A 3 22.87 -22.57 58.07
CA ARG A 3 23.82 -21.65 58.72
C ARG A 3 25.33 -21.62 58.37
N CYS A 4 25.69 -20.40 57.97
CA CYS A 4 26.94 -19.63 58.03
C CYS A 4 27.91 -19.90 59.20
N ARG A 5 29.23 -19.76 58.96
CA ARG A 5 30.06 -18.55 59.25
C ARG A 5 31.54 -18.76 58.85
N VAL A 6 32.17 -17.65 58.47
CA VAL A 6 33.58 -17.33 58.10
C VAL A 6 34.33 -16.90 59.40
N PRO A 7 35.59 -16.37 59.48
CA PRO A 7 36.82 -16.37 58.63
C PRO A 7 38.14 -16.65 59.39
N GLY A 8 39.28 -16.65 58.66
CA GLY A 8 40.57 -16.20 59.21
C GLY A 8 41.73 -16.26 58.20
N ASP A 9 42.20 -15.07 57.77
CA ASP A 9 43.59 -14.57 57.55
C ASP A 9 44.74 -15.59 57.36
N GLY A 10 45.75 -15.41 56.52
CA GLY A 10 46.35 -14.20 55.94
C GLY A 10 47.89 -14.35 55.96
N THR A 11 48.56 -13.82 54.93
CA THR A 11 50.00 -13.42 54.85
C THR A 11 51.12 -14.48 54.97
N HIS A 12 52.37 -14.32 54.51
CA HIS A 12 53.05 -13.78 53.31
C HIS A 12 54.57 -14.13 53.50
N SER A 13 55.37 -14.06 52.43
CA SER A 13 56.86 -13.96 52.40
C SER A 13 57.66 -15.29 52.51
N THR A 14 58.80 -15.54 51.85
CA THR A 14 59.64 -14.76 50.91
C THR A 14 60.69 -15.68 50.24
N CYS A 15 61.09 -15.28 49.03
CA CYS A 15 62.38 -15.37 48.31
C CYS A 15 63.59 -16.16 48.87
N GLN A 16 64.30 -16.82 47.93
CA GLN A 16 65.77 -16.86 47.68
C GLN A 16 65.96 -17.76 46.42
N ASN A 17 66.82 -17.57 45.41
CA ASN A 17 68.04 -16.79 45.19
C ASN A 17 68.30 -16.60 43.68
N ALA A 18 69.07 -15.56 43.36
CA ALA A 18 69.74 -15.27 42.07
C ALA A 18 71.10 -16.06 41.98
N GLU A 19 71.95 -16.08 40.94
CA GLU A 19 72.33 -15.10 39.91
C GLU A 19 73.44 -15.66 38.94
N GLN A 20 73.57 -15.08 37.72
CA GLN A 20 74.75 -14.91 36.80
C GLN A 20 75.09 -16.00 35.74
N LYS A 21 75.48 -15.72 34.46
CA LYS A 21 75.96 -14.49 33.75
C LYS A 21 76.00 -14.69 32.19
N MET A 22 75.94 -13.56 31.44
CA MET A 22 76.75 -13.19 30.24
C MET A 22 76.04 -12.93 28.87
N ASN A 23 76.32 -11.74 28.31
CA ASN A 23 75.83 -11.10 27.07
C ASN A 23 76.58 -11.52 25.79
N CYS A 24 75.92 -11.47 24.60
CA CYS A 24 76.42 -10.76 23.40
C CYS A 24 75.35 -10.62 22.28
N LEU A 25 75.60 -9.68 21.37
CA LEU A 25 74.70 -8.98 20.44
C LEU A 25 74.25 -9.70 19.14
N CYS A 26 73.16 -9.14 18.57
CA CYS A 26 72.88 -8.86 17.15
C CYS A 26 72.06 -9.83 16.25
N ARG A 27 70.93 -9.26 15.80
CA ARG A 27 70.35 -9.25 14.43
C ARG A 27 69.54 -10.45 13.88
N THR A 28 68.23 -10.16 13.72
CA THR A 28 67.29 -10.56 12.62
C THR A 28 67.02 -12.05 12.34
N ALA A 29 65.79 -12.51 12.63
CA ALA A 29 64.77 -12.94 11.64
C ALA A 29 63.61 -13.76 12.26
N VAL A 30 62.40 -13.15 12.22
CA VAL A 30 61.05 -13.65 11.84
C VAL A 30 60.43 -14.97 12.42
N LEU A 31 59.13 -14.82 12.77
CA LEU A 31 57.99 -15.76 12.90
C LEU A 31 57.65 -16.25 14.33
N SER A 32 56.66 -15.65 15.01
CA SER A 32 55.18 -15.75 14.83
C SER A 32 54.56 -16.91 15.61
N THR A 33 53.95 -16.63 16.78
CA THR A 33 52.56 -17.04 17.12
C THR A 33 52.12 -16.50 18.48
N VAL A 34 50.78 -16.37 18.61
CA VAL A 34 49.95 -16.25 19.83
C VAL A 34 49.43 -14.84 20.19
N PHE A 35 48.16 -14.64 19.77
CA PHE A 35 47.03 -14.01 20.45
C PHE A 35 47.25 -12.82 21.40
N GLY A 36 46.71 -11.68 20.98
CA GLY A 36 46.29 -10.57 21.85
C GLY A 36 45.05 -9.91 21.28
N LEU A 37 43.87 -10.29 21.78
CA LEU A 37 42.65 -9.50 21.68
C LEU A 37 42.79 -8.32 22.68
N VAL A 38 42.51 -7.09 22.26
CA VAL A 38 41.70 -6.09 22.99
C VAL A 38 41.79 -4.72 22.30
N ALA A 39 40.61 -4.14 22.08
CA ALA A 39 40.28 -2.74 21.83
C ALA A 39 40.87 -2.07 20.57
N VAL A 40 40.18 -2.25 19.43
CA VAL A 40 40.01 -1.11 18.52
C VAL A 40 39.00 -0.18 19.18
N THR A 41 39.48 0.83 19.87
CA THR A 41 38.67 2.01 20.20
C THR A 41 38.21 2.63 18.89
N ALA A 42 36.93 2.48 18.58
CA ALA A 42 36.26 3.24 17.54
C ALA A 42 36.09 4.69 18.04
N GLN A 43 37.18 5.46 17.98
CA GLN A 43 37.12 6.91 18.10
C GLN A 43 38.30 7.52 17.33
N ALA A 44 38.25 7.34 16.01
CA ALA A 44 38.88 8.27 15.08
C ALA A 44 37.79 9.24 14.63
N ALA A 45 37.81 10.45 15.20
CA ALA A 45 36.97 11.55 14.77
C ALA A 45 37.29 11.91 13.31
N ASP A 46 36.22 12.17 12.56
CA ASP A 46 36.15 12.38 11.12
C ASP A 46 37.12 13.45 10.60
N LEU A 47 38.09 13.07 9.77
CA LEU A 47 38.47 13.85 8.58
C LEU A 47 37.61 13.36 7.40
N PRO A 48 37.45 14.11 6.28
CA PRO A 48 36.84 13.57 5.07
C PRO A 48 37.68 12.40 4.53
N THR A 49 37.40 11.19 5.02
CA THR A 49 38.11 10.01 4.59
C THR A 49 37.53 9.59 3.25
N THR A 50 38.33 9.86 2.21
CA THR A 50 38.14 9.23 0.92
C THR A 50 38.85 7.88 0.95
N VAL A 51 38.29 6.90 0.27
CA VAL A 51 38.90 5.58 0.10
C VAL A 51 39.05 5.32 -1.39
N ALA A 52 40.17 4.70 -1.76
CA ALA A 52 40.40 4.27 -3.13
C ALA A 52 39.27 3.34 -3.58
N VAL A 53 38.83 3.47 -4.83
CA VAL A 53 37.78 2.61 -5.38
C VAL A 53 38.25 1.14 -5.34
N PRO A 54 37.59 0.25 -4.56
CA PRO A 54 38.00 -1.14 -4.44
C PRO A 54 37.92 -1.87 -5.78
N GLU A 55 38.79 -2.86 -6.00
CA GLU A 55 38.80 -3.64 -7.25
C GLU A 55 37.47 -4.33 -7.52
N ALA A 56 36.79 -4.78 -6.46
CA ALA A 56 35.44 -5.33 -6.54
C ALA A 56 34.42 -4.31 -7.10
N VAL A 57 34.56 -3.01 -6.80
CA VAL A 57 33.69 -1.95 -7.32
C VAL A 57 34.00 -1.65 -8.77
N LYS A 58 35.28 -1.62 -9.17
CA LYS A 58 35.68 -1.48 -10.59
C LYS A 58 35.16 -2.63 -11.43
N THR A 59 35.30 -3.86 -10.93
CA THR A 59 34.78 -5.07 -11.58
C THR A 59 33.25 -5.00 -11.71
N LEU A 60 32.54 -4.62 -10.64
CA LEU A 60 31.09 -4.41 -10.69
C LEU A 60 30.71 -3.39 -11.77
N LYS A 61 31.36 -2.22 -11.78
CA LYS A 61 31.12 -1.15 -12.76
C LYS A 61 31.29 -1.63 -14.20
N LYS A 62 32.36 -2.38 -14.48
CA LYS A 62 32.60 -2.99 -15.80
C LYS A 62 31.52 -3.99 -16.18
N ASN A 63 31.01 -4.75 -15.20
CA ASN A 63 30.06 -5.82 -15.45
C ASN A 63 28.60 -5.36 -15.51
N LEU A 64 28.25 -4.14 -15.05
CA LEU A 64 26.86 -3.65 -15.06
C LEU A 64 26.17 -3.81 -16.43
N SER A 65 26.89 -3.50 -17.52
CA SER A 65 26.36 -3.57 -18.88
C SER A 65 26.24 -5.00 -19.44
N THR A 66 26.80 -6.00 -18.75
CA THR A 66 26.79 -7.40 -19.19
C THR A 66 25.51 -8.13 -18.83
N LEU A 67 24.70 -7.56 -17.93
CA LEU A 67 23.47 -8.20 -17.45
C LEU A 67 22.47 -8.39 -18.59
N LYS A 68 22.04 -9.65 -18.78
CA LYS A 68 20.93 -10.02 -19.65
C LYS A 68 19.81 -10.63 -18.80
N SER A 69 18.97 -9.78 -18.22
CA SER A 69 17.79 -10.25 -17.50
C SER A 69 16.79 -10.90 -18.46
N HIS A 70 16.28 -12.05 -18.06
CA HIS A 70 15.17 -12.75 -18.72
C HIS A 70 13.84 -12.58 -17.98
N VAL A 71 13.84 -11.84 -16.88
CA VAL A 71 12.61 -11.46 -16.16
C VAL A 71 11.92 -10.36 -16.96
N VAL A 72 11.16 -10.76 -17.97
CA VAL A 72 10.44 -9.87 -18.88
C VAL A 72 9.03 -10.39 -19.08
N GLY A 73 8.04 -9.50 -19.02
CA GLY A 73 6.63 -9.85 -19.12
C GLY A 73 6.04 -10.35 -17.80
N ARG A 74 4.99 -11.15 -17.90
CA ARG A 74 4.27 -11.78 -16.78
C ARG A 74 4.19 -13.30 -17.02
N PRO A 75 4.21 -14.13 -15.96
CA PRO A 75 4.04 -15.58 -16.05
C PRO A 75 2.59 -15.98 -16.33
N ASP A 76 1.67 -15.13 -15.94
CA ASP A 76 0.23 -15.31 -16.12
C ASP A 76 -0.14 -14.91 -17.56
N PRO A 77 -1.11 -15.61 -18.18
CA PRO A 77 -1.59 -15.22 -19.50
C PRO A 77 -2.10 -13.77 -19.45
N PRO A 78 -1.92 -13.00 -20.54
CA PRO A 78 -2.44 -11.65 -20.59
C PRO A 78 -3.96 -11.70 -20.36
N LEU A 79 -4.45 -10.72 -19.62
CA LEU A 79 -5.88 -10.56 -19.42
C LEU A 79 -6.56 -10.34 -20.78
N PRO A 80 -7.81 -10.81 -20.95
CA PRO A 80 -8.48 -10.84 -22.24
C PRO A 80 -8.81 -9.44 -22.80
N TYR A 81 -8.71 -8.39 -21.97
CA TYR A 81 -9.01 -7.03 -22.38
C TYR A 81 -7.98 -6.00 -21.90
N VAL A 82 -7.91 -4.90 -22.65
CA VAL A 82 -7.20 -3.67 -22.35
C VAL A 82 -8.17 -2.48 -22.45
N VAL A 83 -7.73 -1.31 -22.01
CA VAL A 83 -8.53 -0.07 -22.12
C VAL A 83 -7.84 0.91 -23.06
N GLU A 84 -8.63 1.65 -23.83
CA GLU A 84 -8.14 2.72 -24.71
C GLU A 84 -8.98 3.99 -24.56
N PRO A 85 -8.38 5.18 -24.70
CA PRO A 85 -9.13 6.44 -24.71
C PRO A 85 -10.01 6.50 -25.95
N ILE A 86 -11.29 6.86 -25.80
CA ILE A 86 -12.24 6.91 -26.92
C ILE A 86 -12.64 8.35 -27.31
N TYR A 87 -12.42 9.34 -26.45
CA TYR A 87 -12.57 10.78 -26.78
C TYR A 87 -11.25 11.54 -26.54
N PRO A 88 -10.18 11.27 -27.31
CA PRO A 88 -8.83 11.76 -27.01
C PRO A 88 -8.67 13.30 -27.03
N LYS A 89 -9.60 14.01 -27.67
CA LYS A 89 -9.63 15.49 -27.69
C LYS A 89 -10.39 16.11 -26.52
N LEU A 90 -11.17 15.31 -25.79
CA LEU A 90 -11.92 15.75 -24.61
C LEU A 90 -10.98 15.73 -23.40
N SER A 91 -10.72 16.90 -22.81
CA SER A 91 -9.91 17.03 -21.59
C SER A 91 -10.80 17.33 -20.39
N LEU A 92 -10.87 16.37 -19.48
CA LEU A 92 -11.68 16.41 -18.26
C LEU A 92 -10.80 16.63 -17.02
N ASP A 93 -11.39 17.16 -15.96
CA ASP A 93 -10.70 17.46 -14.70
C ASP A 93 -11.44 16.78 -13.55
N ASN A 94 -10.95 15.60 -13.14
CA ASN A 94 -11.59 14.77 -12.11
C ASN A 94 -13.07 14.45 -12.45
N PRO A 95 -13.37 13.81 -13.61
CA PRO A 95 -14.73 13.40 -13.94
C PRO A 95 -15.23 12.32 -12.97
N MET A 96 -16.53 12.33 -12.66
CA MET A 96 -17.13 11.47 -11.64
C MET A 96 -18.10 10.44 -12.23
N PHE A 97 -18.82 10.79 -13.28
CA PHE A 97 -19.93 9.99 -13.81
C PHE A 97 -20.15 10.28 -15.30
N VAL A 98 -20.65 9.31 -16.06
CA VAL A 98 -21.07 9.48 -17.45
C VAL A 98 -22.26 8.56 -17.77
N MET A 99 -23.20 9.05 -18.57
CA MET A 99 -24.25 8.24 -19.17
C MET A 99 -24.68 8.81 -20.53
N LEU A 100 -25.22 7.96 -21.39
CA LEU A 100 -25.94 8.42 -22.57
C LEU A 100 -27.20 9.21 -22.16
N GLN A 101 -27.41 10.37 -22.77
CA GLN A 101 -28.68 11.08 -22.68
C GLN A 101 -29.74 10.31 -23.49
N PRO A 102 -30.83 9.84 -22.86
CA PRO A 102 -31.83 9.01 -23.53
C PRO A 102 -32.36 9.64 -24.82
N GLY A 103 -32.53 8.81 -25.86
CA GLY A 103 -33.06 9.23 -27.17
C GLY A 103 -32.19 10.20 -27.95
N SER A 104 -30.88 10.23 -27.70
CA SER A 104 -29.94 11.12 -28.41
C SER A 104 -28.55 10.49 -28.56
N THR A 105 -27.66 11.18 -29.27
CA THR A 105 -26.22 10.88 -29.38
C THR A 105 -25.39 11.84 -28.51
N ARG A 106 -25.91 12.22 -27.34
CA ARG A 106 -25.23 13.12 -26.40
C ARG A 106 -24.92 12.37 -25.11
N LEU A 107 -23.77 12.62 -24.52
CA LEU A 107 -23.40 12.14 -23.20
C LEU A 107 -23.69 13.23 -22.16
N LEU A 108 -24.30 12.84 -21.05
CA LEU A 108 -24.34 13.62 -19.83
C LEU A 108 -23.27 13.11 -18.89
N PHE A 109 -22.53 14.02 -18.26
CA PHE A 109 -21.45 13.64 -17.35
C PHE A 109 -21.25 14.67 -16.25
N ILE A 110 -20.59 14.23 -15.18
CA ILE A 110 -20.23 15.08 -14.06
C ILE A 110 -18.71 15.29 -14.08
N ASP A 111 -18.26 16.55 -14.09
CA ASP A 111 -16.85 16.96 -14.19
C ASP A 111 -16.43 17.88 -13.02
N ARG A 112 -15.14 18.27 -12.99
CA ARG A 112 -14.56 19.19 -11.99
C ARG A 112 -14.73 18.69 -10.57
N GLY A 113 -14.51 17.39 -10.36
CA GLY A 113 -14.64 16.75 -9.05
C GLY A 113 -16.05 16.89 -8.49
N GLY A 114 -17.08 16.76 -9.34
CA GLY A 114 -18.49 16.79 -8.94
C GLY A 114 -19.16 18.16 -8.99
N LYS A 115 -18.47 19.20 -9.48
CA LYS A 115 -18.99 20.58 -9.45
C LYS A 115 -19.85 20.96 -10.64
N ARG A 116 -19.74 20.22 -11.75
CA ARG A 116 -20.43 20.58 -13.00
C ARG A 116 -21.15 19.39 -13.59
N LEU A 117 -22.43 19.58 -13.90
CA LEU A 117 -23.14 18.74 -14.86
C LEU A 117 -22.86 19.29 -16.26
N CYS A 118 -22.35 18.44 -17.11
CA CYS A 118 -21.91 18.78 -18.45
C CYS A 118 -22.58 17.89 -19.50
N ARG A 119 -22.52 18.35 -20.75
CA ARG A 119 -23.02 17.62 -21.92
C ARG A 119 -22.05 17.73 -23.09
N THR A 120 -21.84 16.63 -23.80
CA THR A 120 -21.09 16.62 -25.07
C THR A 120 -21.73 15.67 -26.08
N SER A 121 -21.33 15.75 -27.34
CA SER A 121 -21.70 14.75 -28.35
C SER A 121 -20.95 13.45 -28.10
N ASP A 122 -21.60 12.33 -28.39
CA ASP A 122 -20.96 11.02 -28.48
C ASP A 122 -20.20 10.90 -29.82
N ASP A 123 -19.11 11.66 -29.94
CA ASP A 123 -18.24 11.72 -31.11
C ASP A 123 -16.77 11.74 -30.67
N PRO A 124 -15.94 10.72 -31.00
CA PRO A 124 -14.51 10.70 -30.70
C PRO A 124 -13.73 11.95 -31.15
N ALA A 125 -14.21 12.67 -32.17
CA ALA A 125 -13.60 13.91 -32.65
C ALA A 125 -13.95 15.14 -31.79
N THR A 126 -14.86 15.01 -30.81
CA THR A 126 -15.25 16.11 -29.93
C THR A 126 -14.12 16.53 -28.99
N GLY A 127 -13.91 17.85 -28.88
CA GLY A 127 -13.02 18.44 -27.88
C GLY A 127 -13.72 19.51 -27.03
N LYS A 128 -15.04 19.63 -27.14
CA LYS A 128 -15.84 20.66 -26.47
C LYS A 128 -16.98 20.03 -25.71
N TYR A 129 -17.43 20.70 -24.65
CA TYR A 129 -18.62 20.35 -23.91
C TYR A 129 -19.33 21.61 -23.41
N GLU A 130 -20.62 21.47 -23.17
CA GLU A 130 -21.49 22.46 -22.57
C GLU A 130 -21.58 22.22 -21.05
N VAL A 131 -21.58 23.28 -20.26
CA VAL A 131 -21.88 23.20 -18.82
C VAL A 131 -23.36 23.51 -18.65
N LEU A 132 -24.13 22.52 -18.18
CA LEU A 132 -25.58 22.66 -17.99
C LEU A 132 -25.93 23.22 -16.61
N HIS A 133 -25.18 22.84 -15.58
CA HIS A 133 -25.46 23.25 -14.21
C HIS A 133 -24.17 23.21 -13.38
N THR A 134 -24.02 24.17 -12.45
CA THR A 134 -22.91 24.22 -11.48
C THR A 134 -23.48 24.11 -10.08
N SER A 135 -22.90 23.23 -9.26
CA SER A 135 -23.33 23.01 -7.89
C SER A 135 -22.28 23.50 -6.89
N ASP A 136 -22.75 24.08 -5.79
CA ASP A 136 -21.90 24.43 -4.65
C ASP A 136 -21.40 23.19 -3.89
N GLY A 137 -22.15 22.10 -3.99
CA GLY A 137 -21.88 20.78 -3.43
C GLY A 137 -21.03 19.88 -4.31
N ILE A 138 -20.85 18.61 -3.94
CA ILE A 138 -20.21 17.60 -4.80
C ILE A 138 -21.28 16.62 -5.27
N GLN A 139 -21.49 16.57 -6.59
CA GLN A 139 -22.38 15.60 -7.21
C GLN A 139 -21.60 14.34 -7.60
N TYR A 140 -22.11 13.16 -7.21
CA TYR A 140 -21.45 11.87 -7.41
C TYR A 140 -22.12 11.03 -8.49
N SER A 141 -23.44 11.18 -8.66
CA SER A 141 -24.28 10.30 -9.47
C SER A 141 -25.38 11.10 -10.17
N LEU A 142 -25.81 10.61 -11.33
CA LEU A 142 -26.85 11.19 -12.17
C LEU A 142 -27.74 10.05 -12.68
N CYS A 143 -29.05 10.27 -12.71
CA CYS A 143 -29.96 9.44 -13.50
C CYS A 143 -31.08 10.30 -14.11
N THR A 144 -31.67 9.82 -15.19
CA THR A 144 -32.81 10.46 -15.85
C THR A 144 -34.11 9.76 -15.42
N HIS A 145 -35.21 10.51 -15.33
CA HIS A 145 -36.53 9.93 -15.12
C HIS A 145 -36.88 8.93 -16.26
N PRO A 146 -37.63 7.84 -16.03
CA PRO A 146 -38.05 6.92 -17.09
C PRO A 146 -38.82 7.61 -18.24
N ASN A 147 -39.54 8.68 -17.91
CA ASN A 147 -40.25 9.56 -18.88
C ASN A 147 -39.43 10.79 -19.34
N PHE A 148 -38.10 10.77 -19.23
CA PHE A 148 -37.21 11.92 -19.50
C PHE A 148 -37.48 12.61 -20.84
N LEU A 149 -37.75 11.87 -21.91
CA LEU A 149 -38.05 12.46 -23.23
C LEU A 149 -39.30 13.34 -23.23
N LYS A 150 -40.22 13.13 -22.29
CA LYS A 150 -41.47 13.89 -22.15
C LYS A 150 -41.37 14.99 -21.11
N ASN A 151 -40.75 14.70 -19.96
CA ASN A 151 -40.76 15.60 -18.80
C ASN A 151 -39.43 16.32 -18.54
N GLY A 152 -38.33 15.88 -19.16
CA GLY A 152 -37.02 16.49 -18.99
C GLY A 152 -36.39 16.30 -17.62
N LEU A 153 -36.97 15.48 -16.74
CA LEU A 153 -36.54 15.37 -15.34
C LEU A 153 -35.26 14.55 -15.22
N ILE A 154 -34.28 15.13 -14.53
CA ILE A 154 -33.03 14.47 -14.13
C ILE A 154 -32.85 14.59 -12.63
N TYR A 155 -32.09 13.66 -12.05
CA TYR A 155 -31.78 13.64 -10.63
C TYR A 155 -30.27 13.59 -10.44
N LEU A 156 -29.78 14.38 -9.49
CA LEU A 156 -28.38 14.38 -9.07
C LEU A 156 -28.29 13.94 -7.61
N GLY A 157 -27.44 12.95 -7.36
CA GLY A 157 -27.10 12.49 -6.03
C GLY A 157 -25.74 13.04 -5.61
N GLY A 158 -25.68 13.70 -4.45
CA GLY A 158 -24.50 14.45 -4.02
C GLY A 158 -24.52 14.86 -2.55
N ASP A 159 -23.67 15.83 -2.22
CA ASP A 159 -23.69 16.52 -0.93
C ASP A 159 -23.83 18.04 -1.11
N ARG A 160 -24.16 18.73 -0.01
CA ARG A 160 -24.10 20.19 0.10
C ARG A 160 -23.68 20.60 1.51
N LYS A 161 -23.23 21.85 1.64
CA LYS A 161 -23.06 22.47 2.97
C LYS A 161 -24.43 22.66 3.60
N SER A 162 -24.55 22.36 4.89
CA SER A 162 -25.80 22.50 5.63
C SER A 162 -25.52 22.87 7.10
N LYS A 163 -26.57 23.27 7.83
CA LYS A 163 -26.53 23.55 9.27
C LYS A 163 -26.76 22.30 10.12
N THR A 164 -26.73 21.12 9.51
CA THR A 164 -26.79 19.84 10.22
C THR A 164 -25.60 19.69 11.18
N PRO A 165 -25.68 18.80 12.19
CA PRO A 165 -24.59 18.58 13.14
C PRO A 165 -23.24 18.25 12.48
N SER A 166 -23.22 17.55 11.35
CA SER A 166 -21.97 17.28 10.62
C SER A 166 -21.44 18.46 9.80
N GLY A 167 -22.23 19.52 9.62
CA GLY A 167 -21.95 20.64 8.72
C GLY A 167 -22.16 20.32 7.23
N LYS A 168 -22.62 19.11 6.90
CA LYS A 168 -22.91 18.63 5.55
C LYS A 168 -24.19 17.80 5.51
N GLU A 169 -24.86 17.84 4.36
CA GLU A 169 -26.05 17.04 4.12
C GLU A 169 -25.91 16.37 2.76
N CYS A 170 -26.16 15.07 2.71
CA CYS A 170 -26.32 14.35 1.45
C CYS A 170 -27.70 14.64 0.88
N THR A 171 -27.79 14.76 -0.44
CA THR A 171 -29.01 15.16 -1.13
C THR A 171 -29.20 14.39 -2.41
N VAL A 172 -30.45 14.06 -2.70
CA VAL A 172 -30.95 13.83 -4.05
C VAL A 172 -31.72 15.06 -4.46
N ILE A 173 -31.26 15.73 -5.51
CA ILE A 173 -31.94 16.89 -6.11
C ILE A 173 -32.50 16.52 -7.47
N GLU A 174 -33.60 17.15 -7.85
CA GLU A 174 -34.21 17.09 -9.16
C GLU A 174 -33.92 18.39 -9.91
N LEU A 175 -33.64 18.28 -11.21
CA LEU A 175 -33.53 19.38 -12.16
C LEU A 175 -34.40 19.08 -13.38
N THR A 176 -34.84 20.12 -14.08
CA THR A 176 -35.58 20.00 -15.33
C THR A 176 -34.73 20.48 -16.51
N LEU A 177 -34.60 19.63 -17.53
CA LEU A 177 -34.05 19.98 -18.84
C LEU A 177 -35.19 20.07 -19.87
N ASP A 178 -35.54 21.26 -20.35
CA ASP A 178 -36.72 21.48 -21.19
C ASP A 178 -36.64 20.70 -22.52
N PRO A 179 -37.45 19.64 -22.73
CA PRO A 179 -37.42 18.84 -23.96
C PRO A 179 -37.75 19.66 -25.22
N ARG A 180 -38.47 20.78 -25.08
CA ARG A 180 -38.88 21.67 -26.18
C ARG A 180 -37.79 22.69 -26.53
N LYS A 181 -36.78 22.87 -25.68
CA LYS A 181 -35.64 23.78 -25.88
C LYS A 181 -34.31 23.03 -25.96
N GLY A 182 -34.31 21.91 -26.66
CA GLY A 182 -33.09 21.11 -26.88
C GLY A 182 -32.50 20.53 -25.59
N PHE A 183 -33.32 20.39 -24.53
CA PHE A 183 -32.91 20.00 -23.18
C PHE A 183 -31.95 21.03 -22.53
N ALA A 184 -32.23 22.32 -22.66
CA ALA A 184 -31.59 23.36 -21.85
C ALA A 184 -32.08 23.28 -20.39
N VAL A 185 -31.22 23.63 -19.43
CA VAL A 185 -31.61 23.66 -18.01
C VAL A 185 -32.69 24.72 -17.78
N VAL A 186 -33.69 24.41 -16.97
CA VAL A 186 -34.70 25.37 -16.53
C VAL A 186 -34.20 26.05 -15.26
N ASP A 187 -33.96 27.36 -15.32
CA ASP A 187 -33.48 28.14 -14.18
C ASP A 187 -34.46 28.10 -13.00
N GLY A 188 -33.93 27.94 -11.79
CA GLY A 188 -34.72 27.92 -10.55
C GLY A 188 -35.60 26.68 -10.35
N ALA A 189 -35.55 25.69 -11.24
CA ALA A 189 -36.33 24.45 -11.15
C ALA A 189 -35.67 23.37 -10.26
N GLU A 190 -34.68 23.73 -9.44
CA GLU A 190 -34.02 22.78 -8.54
C GLU A 190 -34.90 22.45 -7.34
N ARG A 191 -35.07 21.16 -7.05
CA ARG A 191 -35.89 20.69 -5.94
C ARG A 191 -35.17 19.57 -5.18
N VAL A 192 -35.09 19.70 -3.86
CA VAL A 192 -34.59 18.61 -3.00
C VAL A 192 -35.66 17.54 -2.88
N ILE A 193 -35.36 16.32 -3.33
CA ILE A 193 -36.24 15.16 -3.22
C ILE A 193 -36.03 14.47 -1.87
N LEU A 194 -34.78 14.21 -1.51
CA LEU A 194 -34.44 13.50 -0.29
C LEU A 194 -33.13 14.05 0.27
N SER A 195 -33.02 14.13 1.60
CA SER A 195 -31.78 14.54 2.25
C SER A 195 -31.55 13.85 3.60
N TRP A 196 -30.28 13.73 3.99
CA TRP A 196 -29.86 13.20 5.29
C TRP A 196 -28.53 13.77 5.75
N ASP A 197 -28.35 13.90 7.06
CA ASP A 197 -27.08 14.34 7.66
C ASP A 197 -25.99 13.27 7.48
N SER A 198 -24.80 13.69 7.06
CA SER A 198 -23.68 12.77 6.81
C SER A 198 -22.32 13.47 6.91
N ASN A 199 -21.39 12.87 7.65
CA ASN A 199 -20.02 13.36 7.82
C ASN A 199 -19.00 12.59 6.93
N GLY A 200 -19.47 11.85 5.93
CA GLY A 200 -18.65 10.97 5.10
C GLY A 200 -19.40 9.68 4.77
N HIS A 201 -18.79 8.84 3.92
CA HIS A 201 -19.46 7.66 3.36
C HIS A 201 -20.87 7.98 2.86
N ASN A 202 -20.95 9.00 2.01
CA ASN A 202 -22.19 9.69 1.72
C ASN A 202 -23.21 8.80 1.00
N GLY A 203 -22.74 7.85 0.17
CA GLY A 203 -23.62 7.17 -0.77
C GLY A 203 -24.09 8.15 -1.84
N ALA A 204 -25.41 8.31 -1.94
CA ALA A 204 -26.12 9.10 -2.93
C ALA A 204 -25.91 8.63 -4.38
N ALA A 205 -25.54 7.37 -4.60
CA ALA A 205 -25.71 6.74 -5.90
C ALA A 205 -27.19 6.44 -6.15
N ILE A 206 -27.67 6.76 -7.35
CA ILE A 206 -29.10 6.75 -7.69
C ILE A 206 -29.38 6.01 -9.01
N GLY A 207 -30.58 5.46 -9.13
CA GLY A 207 -31.05 4.83 -10.37
C GLY A 207 -32.54 4.47 -10.30
N PHE A 208 -33.21 4.49 -11.44
CA PHE A 208 -34.61 4.06 -11.54
C PHE A 208 -34.72 2.57 -11.84
N GLY A 209 -35.40 1.84 -10.97
CA GLY A 209 -35.71 0.43 -11.23
C GLY A 209 -36.72 0.25 -12.35
N HIS A 210 -36.85 -0.97 -12.85
CA HIS A 210 -37.89 -1.32 -13.83
C HIS A 210 -39.32 -1.18 -13.28
N ASP A 211 -39.46 -1.08 -11.96
CA ASP A 211 -40.69 -0.77 -11.25
C ASP A 211 -41.07 0.72 -11.26
N GLY A 212 -40.23 1.58 -11.86
CA GLY A 212 -40.44 3.03 -11.93
C GLY A 212 -40.06 3.78 -10.66
N MET A 213 -39.52 3.09 -9.64
CA MET A 213 -39.13 3.71 -8.37
C MET A 213 -37.69 4.21 -8.40
N LEU A 214 -37.43 5.27 -7.65
CA LEU A 214 -36.08 5.79 -7.48
C LEU A 214 -35.39 5.05 -6.33
N TYR A 215 -34.27 4.38 -6.65
CA TYR A 215 -33.39 3.76 -5.69
C TYR A 215 -32.26 4.71 -5.32
N VAL A 216 -31.95 4.81 -4.03
CA VAL A 216 -30.92 5.72 -3.51
C VAL A 216 -30.06 4.97 -2.50
N THR A 217 -28.74 5.02 -2.65
CA THR A 217 -27.83 4.50 -1.63
C THR A 217 -27.50 5.54 -0.58
N SER A 218 -27.24 5.11 0.65
CA SER A 218 -26.68 5.93 1.71
C SER A 218 -25.67 5.10 2.50
N GLY A 219 -24.50 5.65 2.82
CA GLY A 219 -23.55 4.98 3.68
C GLY A 219 -23.78 5.27 5.16
N ASP A 220 -22.86 4.84 6.00
CA ASP A 220 -22.99 4.86 7.46
C ASP A 220 -22.90 6.27 8.08
N GLY A 221 -22.58 7.29 7.27
CA GLY A 221 -22.56 8.70 7.65
C GLY A 221 -21.28 9.13 8.38
N THR A 222 -20.25 8.29 8.41
CA THR A 222 -18.96 8.56 9.07
C THR A 222 -17.84 8.77 8.06
N SER A 223 -16.74 9.42 8.45
CA SER A 223 -15.59 9.66 7.57
C SER A 223 -14.54 8.56 7.55
N ASP A 224 -14.68 7.53 8.40
CA ASP A 224 -13.67 6.48 8.57
C ASP A 224 -14.27 5.20 9.17
N SER A 225 -14.42 5.14 10.50
CA SER A 225 -14.98 3.98 11.19
C SER A 225 -16.43 4.24 11.60
N ASP A 226 -17.27 3.20 11.55
CA ASP A 226 -18.66 3.25 12.05
C ASP A 226 -18.71 3.35 13.59
N THR A 227 -18.37 4.53 14.12
CA THR A 227 -18.48 4.89 15.53
C THR A 227 -19.91 5.12 15.96
N ASN A 228 -20.78 5.46 15.00
CA ASN A 228 -22.18 5.79 15.23
C ASN A 228 -23.08 4.55 15.26
N VAL A 229 -22.52 3.39 14.87
CA VAL A 229 -23.17 2.07 14.82
C VAL A 229 -24.47 2.15 14.02
N THR A 230 -24.40 2.75 12.84
CA THR A 230 -25.58 3.05 12.01
C THR A 230 -25.97 1.90 11.09
N GLY A 231 -25.02 1.01 10.76
CA GLY A 231 -25.23 -0.06 9.80
C GLY A 231 -26.46 -0.94 10.06
N GLN A 232 -26.78 -1.21 11.34
CA GLN A 232 -27.92 -2.05 11.75
C GLN A 232 -29.11 -1.24 12.32
N LYS A 233 -29.04 0.09 12.35
CA LYS A 233 -30.12 0.95 12.84
C LYS A 233 -31.18 1.12 11.76
N MET A 234 -32.45 0.98 12.15
CA MET A 234 -33.57 1.03 11.22
C MET A 234 -34.32 2.37 11.25
N ASP A 235 -34.07 3.21 12.25
CA ASP A 235 -34.67 4.53 12.47
C ASP A 235 -33.98 5.66 11.69
N LEU A 236 -32.89 5.36 10.98
CA LEU A 236 -32.09 6.30 10.21
C LEU A 236 -32.10 5.95 8.71
N LEU A 237 -31.97 6.97 7.87
CA LEU A 237 -31.78 6.82 6.42
C LEU A 237 -30.36 6.35 6.05
N LEU A 238 -29.43 6.27 7.01
CA LEU A 238 -28.02 5.90 6.80
C LEU A 238 -27.84 4.39 6.66
N ALA A 239 -26.82 3.98 5.90
CA ALA A 239 -26.44 2.60 5.64
C ALA A 239 -27.53 1.77 4.94
N LYS A 240 -28.16 2.35 3.90
CA LYS A 240 -29.32 1.79 3.22
C LYS A 240 -29.16 1.73 1.70
N VAL A 241 -29.93 0.84 1.11
CA VAL A 241 -30.58 1.11 -0.18
C VAL A 241 -32.00 1.54 0.14
N LEU A 242 -32.38 2.73 -0.31
CA LEU A 242 -33.70 3.32 -0.16
C LEU A 242 -34.47 3.16 -1.47
N ARG A 243 -35.80 3.08 -1.39
CA ARG A 243 -36.71 3.02 -2.55
C ARG A 243 -37.90 3.94 -2.32
N ILE A 244 -38.10 4.92 -3.21
CA ILE A 244 -39.13 5.95 -3.11
C ILE A 244 -39.85 6.17 -4.44
N ASP A 245 -41.10 6.66 -4.38
CA ASP A 245 -41.92 7.04 -5.54
C ASP A 245 -41.93 8.58 -5.67
N VAL A 246 -41.30 9.10 -6.73
CA VAL A 246 -41.25 10.54 -7.01
C VAL A 246 -42.40 11.02 -7.89
N ASP A 247 -43.12 10.10 -8.55
CA ASP A 247 -44.25 10.41 -9.43
C ASP A 247 -45.54 10.65 -8.62
N LYS A 248 -45.65 10.05 -7.43
CA LYS A 248 -46.85 10.14 -6.56
C LYS A 248 -46.51 10.62 -5.16
N PRO A 249 -46.06 11.88 -4.98
CA PRO A 249 -45.64 12.36 -3.67
C PRO A 249 -46.80 12.42 -2.66
N ASP A 250 -46.50 12.14 -1.39
CA ASP A 250 -47.46 12.39 -0.31
C ASP A 250 -47.76 13.89 -0.20
N LYS A 251 -48.92 14.23 0.36
CA LYS A 251 -49.30 15.64 0.61
C LYS A 251 -48.21 16.36 1.41
N GLY A 252 -47.64 17.41 0.82
CA GLY A 252 -46.60 18.23 1.45
C GLY A 252 -45.18 17.66 1.39
N LYS A 253 -44.96 16.54 0.70
CA LYS A 253 -43.64 15.95 0.43
C LYS A 253 -43.29 16.03 -1.06
N THR A 254 -42.06 15.66 -1.37
CA THR A 254 -41.52 15.56 -2.74
C THR A 254 -41.46 14.12 -3.26
N TYR A 255 -41.82 13.14 -2.43
CA TYR A 255 -41.96 11.72 -2.79
C TYR A 255 -42.97 11.04 -1.84
N SER A 256 -43.39 9.83 -2.18
CA SER A 256 -44.07 8.90 -1.27
C SER A 256 -43.27 7.61 -1.14
N VAL A 257 -43.63 6.80 -0.15
CA VAL A 257 -43.00 5.50 0.07
C VAL A 257 -43.90 4.40 -0.50
N PRO A 258 -43.39 3.56 -1.42
CA PRO A 258 -44.15 2.43 -1.93
C PRO A 258 -44.66 1.52 -0.81
N VAL A 259 -45.94 1.15 -0.86
CA VAL A 259 -46.58 0.31 0.17
C VAL A 259 -46.00 -1.10 0.25
N ASP A 260 -45.34 -1.55 -0.81
CA ASP A 260 -44.67 -2.84 -0.91
C ASP A 260 -43.19 -2.79 -0.46
N ASN A 261 -42.70 -1.69 0.10
CA ASN A 261 -41.38 -1.67 0.75
C ASN A 261 -41.37 -2.63 1.97
N PRO A 262 -40.25 -3.32 2.23
CA PRO A 262 -40.21 -4.46 3.16
C PRO A 262 -40.48 -4.13 4.63
N PHE A 263 -40.34 -2.86 5.04
CA PHE A 263 -40.44 -2.47 6.45
C PHE A 263 -41.53 -1.42 6.71
N VAL A 264 -42.45 -1.21 5.77
CA VAL A 264 -43.58 -0.29 5.94
C VAL A 264 -44.46 -0.75 7.10
N GLY A 265 -44.94 0.21 7.91
CA GLY A 265 -45.80 -0.06 9.07
C GLY A 265 -45.05 -0.50 10.34
N MET A 266 -43.74 -0.75 10.28
CA MET A 266 -42.95 -1.08 11.46
C MET A 266 -42.62 0.17 12.29
N LYS A 267 -42.97 0.17 13.58
CA LYS A 267 -42.72 1.30 14.49
C LYS A 267 -41.22 1.55 14.64
N GLY A 268 -40.80 2.81 14.47
CA GLY A 268 -39.41 3.22 14.63
C GLY A 268 -38.50 2.79 13.48
N VAL A 269 -39.06 2.42 12.33
CA VAL A 269 -38.30 2.09 11.12
C VAL A 269 -38.56 3.15 10.05
N ARG A 270 -37.52 3.51 9.29
CA ARG A 270 -37.63 4.34 8.09
C ARG A 270 -38.28 3.53 6.97
N PRO A 271 -39.53 3.85 6.58
CA PRO A 271 -40.27 3.05 5.60
C PRO A 271 -39.64 3.13 4.19
N GLU A 272 -38.78 4.11 3.93
CA GLU A 272 -37.98 4.23 2.70
C GLU A 272 -37.00 3.07 2.51
N THR A 273 -36.68 2.31 3.57
CA THR A 273 -35.68 1.24 3.56
C THR A 273 -36.08 0.08 2.64
N TRP A 274 -35.27 -0.17 1.62
CA TRP A 274 -35.36 -1.37 0.78
C TRP A 274 -34.41 -2.48 1.24
N ALA A 275 -33.16 -2.12 1.53
CA ALA A 275 -32.13 -2.99 2.12
C ALA A 275 -31.24 -2.16 3.06
N PHE A 276 -30.49 -2.81 3.94
CA PHE A 276 -29.67 -2.12 4.95
C PHE A 276 -28.36 -2.86 5.26
N GLY A 277 -27.49 -2.22 6.07
CA GLY A 277 -26.21 -2.81 6.45
C GLY A 277 -25.05 -2.46 5.51
N LEU A 278 -25.11 -1.32 4.81
CA LEU A 278 -24.00 -0.83 3.98
C LEU A 278 -23.03 0.06 4.79
N ARG A 279 -21.76 0.12 4.36
CA ARG A 279 -20.75 1.02 4.94
C ARG A 279 -20.60 2.27 4.09
N ASN A 280 -20.06 2.11 2.89
CA ASN A 280 -19.74 3.19 1.98
C ASN A 280 -20.08 2.74 0.54
N PRO A 281 -21.37 2.75 0.16
CA PRO A 281 -21.76 2.44 -1.20
C PRO A 281 -21.33 3.58 -2.14
N TRP A 282 -20.71 3.25 -3.28
CA TRP A 282 -20.19 4.26 -4.22
C TRP A 282 -20.97 4.38 -5.54
N ARG A 283 -21.17 3.26 -6.26
CA ARG A 283 -22.04 3.20 -7.44
C ARG A 283 -23.18 2.24 -7.21
N LEU A 284 -24.34 2.67 -7.71
CA LEU A 284 -25.52 1.85 -7.92
C LEU A 284 -25.76 1.82 -9.42
N SER A 285 -26.09 0.65 -9.95
CA SER A 285 -26.62 0.50 -11.30
C SER A 285 -27.82 -0.42 -11.31
N VAL A 286 -28.69 -0.18 -12.28
CA VAL A 286 -29.86 -1.01 -12.55
C VAL A 286 -29.50 -1.82 -13.78
N ASP A 287 -29.56 -3.14 -13.68
CA ASP A 287 -29.36 -4.02 -14.81
C ASP A 287 -30.48 -3.78 -15.84
N PRO A 288 -30.18 -3.24 -17.03
CA PRO A 288 -31.20 -2.96 -18.04
C PRO A 288 -31.86 -4.22 -18.62
N LEU A 289 -31.29 -5.42 -18.42
CA LEU A 289 -31.84 -6.67 -18.91
C LEU A 289 -32.82 -7.30 -17.92
N THR A 290 -32.53 -7.21 -16.62
CA THR A 290 -33.27 -7.94 -15.57
C THR A 290 -34.01 -7.02 -14.60
N GLY A 291 -33.58 -5.76 -14.47
CA GLY A 291 -34.03 -4.83 -13.44
C GLY A 291 -33.32 -5.00 -12.09
N ASP A 292 -32.36 -5.92 -11.98
CA ASP A 292 -31.60 -6.13 -10.76
C ASP A 292 -30.81 -4.88 -10.34
N ILE A 293 -30.81 -4.59 -9.04
CA ILE A 293 -30.04 -3.48 -8.47
C ILE A 293 -28.67 -4.00 -8.04
N TRP A 294 -27.61 -3.39 -8.54
CA TRP A 294 -26.23 -3.72 -8.17
C TRP A 294 -25.56 -2.56 -7.45
N VAL A 295 -24.85 -2.84 -6.37
CA VAL A 295 -24.18 -1.83 -5.55
C VAL A 295 -22.73 -2.26 -5.25
N GLY A 296 -21.79 -1.37 -5.56
CA GLY A 296 -20.41 -1.46 -5.05
C GLY A 296 -20.31 -0.80 -3.68
N ASN A 297 -19.71 -1.49 -2.71
CA ASN A 297 -19.57 -1.02 -1.33
C ASN A 297 -18.13 -1.22 -0.83
N ASN A 298 -17.55 -0.14 -0.32
CA ASN A 298 -16.23 -0.20 0.29
C ASN A 298 -16.30 -0.71 1.73
N GLY A 299 -15.48 -1.71 2.07
CA GLY A 299 -15.28 -2.12 3.45
C GLY A 299 -14.34 -1.19 4.22
N GLN A 300 -14.08 -1.57 5.47
CA GLN A 300 -13.19 -0.87 6.39
C GLN A 300 -11.79 -1.49 6.35
N ASP A 301 -11.61 -2.69 6.90
CA ASP A 301 -10.30 -3.25 7.24
C ASP A 301 -9.75 -4.22 6.20
N LEU A 302 -10.57 -5.16 5.73
CA LEU A 302 -10.04 -6.33 5.04
C LEU A 302 -10.73 -6.71 3.73
N TRP A 303 -11.95 -6.22 3.45
CA TRP A 303 -12.73 -6.71 2.32
C TRP A 303 -13.48 -5.61 1.58
N GLU A 304 -13.53 -5.75 0.26
CA GLU A 304 -14.33 -4.96 -0.67
C GLU A 304 -15.54 -5.80 -1.16
N GLN A 305 -16.70 -5.18 -1.43
CA GLN A 305 -17.93 -5.92 -1.75
C GLN A 305 -18.70 -5.40 -2.97
N ILE A 306 -19.29 -6.34 -3.72
CA ILE A 306 -20.37 -6.10 -4.69
C ILE A 306 -21.62 -6.86 -4.24
N TYR A 307 -22.75 -6.17 -4.18
CA TYR A 307 -24.05 -6.75 -3.84
C TYR A 307 -25.02 -6.64 -5.02
N ARG A 308 -25.64 -7.76 -5.39
CA ARG A 308 -26.93 -7.79 -6.09
C ARG A 308 -28.03 -7.70 -5.04
N VAL A 309 -28.65 -6.54 -4.93
CA VAL A 309 -29.53 -6.14 -3.83
C VAL A 309 -30.93 -6.73 -4.03
N ARG A 310 -31.46 -7.36 -2.99
CA ARG A 310 -32.85 -7.84 -2.92
C ARG A 310 -33.64 -7.13 -1.83
N LYS A 311 -34.96 -7.25 -1.93
CA LYS A 311 -35.91 -6.73 -0.96
C LYS A 311 -35.63 -7.27 0.44
N GLY A 312 -35.33 -6.39 1.38
CA GLY A 312 -35.15 -6.71 2.79
C GLY A 312 -33.76 -7.21 3.18
N ASP A 313 -32.79 -7.21 2.26
CA ASP A 313 -31.44 -7.69 2.54
C ASP A 313 -30.78 -6.91 3.69
N ASN A 314 -30.01 -7.65 4.51
CA ASN A 314 -29.13 -7.10 5.53
C ASN A 314 -27.68 -7.49 5.24
N PHE A 315 -26.87 -6.54 4.80
CA PHE A 315 -25.46 -6.77 4.46
C PHE A 315 -24.52 -6.79 5.69
N GLY A 316 -25.09 -6.76 6.89
CA GLY A 316 -24.38 -7.09 8.13
C GLY A 316 -23.46 -6.01 8.68
N TRP A 317 -23.15 -4.93 7.95
CA TRP A 317 -22.32 -3.85 8.48
C TRP A 317 -22.95 -3.28 9.75
N SER A 318 -22.24 -3.14 10.87
CA SER A 318 -20.81 -3.39 11.11
C SER A 318 -20.56 -4.58 12.06
N VAL A 319 -21.52 -5.50 12.14
CA VAL A 319 -21.36 -6.81 12.79
C VAL A 319 -20.48 -7.70 11.91
N TYR A 320 -20.68 -7.61 10.60
CA TYR A 320 -19.90 -8.26 9.55
C TYR A 320 -19.26 -7.23 8.61
N GLU A 321 -18.17 -7.62 7.97
CA GLU A 321 -17.54 -6.93 6.86
C GLU A 321 -17.45 -7.92 5.69
N GLY A 322 -18.30 -7.72 4.68
CA GLY A 322 -18.56 -8.75 3.67
C GLY A 322 -19.01 -10.05 4.34
N SER A 323 -18.49 -11.19 3.89
CA SER A 323 -18.79 -12.49 4.50
C SER A 323 -18.17 -12.71 5.89
N HIS A 324 -17.37 -11.76 6.40
CA HIS A 324 -16.45 -12.02 7.50
C HIS A 324 -16.88 -11.38 8.83
N PRO A 325 -16.72 -12.09 9.97
CA PRO A 325 -16.97 -11.52 11.29
C PRO A 325 -16.16 -10.25 11.56
N PHE A 326 -16.85 -9.16 11.89
CA PHE A 326 -16.23 -7.89 12.25
C PHE A 326 -16.47 -7.60 13.73
N TYR A 327 -17.46 -6.80 14.12
CA TYR A 327 -17.78 -6.57 15.52
C TYR A 327 -18.96 -7.43 15.98
N LEU A 328 -18.72 -8.73 16.20
CA LEU A 328 -19.74 -9.69 16.65
C LEU A 328 -20.44 -9.32 17.96
N GLN A 329 -19.84 -8.43 18.76
CA GLN A 329 -20.46 -7.89 19.96
C GLN A 329 -21.55 -6.84 19.69
N ARG A 330 -21.64 -6.31 18.46
CA ARG A 330 -22.72 -5.41 18.03
C ARG A 330 -23.99 -6.23 17.77
N LYS A 331 -25.14 -5.58 17.93
CA LYS A 331 -26.44 -6.22 17.69
C LYS A 331 -26.76 -6.19 16.20
N LEU A 332 -27.05 -7.35 15.61
CA LEU A 332 -27.59 -7.46 14.26
C LEU A 332 -29.03 -6.94 14.23
N GLY A 333 -29.41 -6.30 13.13
CA GLY A 333 -30.75 -5.81 12.85
C GLY A 333 -31.78 -6.94 12.68
N PRO A 334 -33.01 -6.61 12.25
CA PRO A 334 -34.14 -7.54 12.26
C PRO A 334 -34.06 -8.67 11.23
N ALA A 335 -33.09 -8.65 10.31
CA ALA A 335 -32.93 -9.62 9.23
C ALA A 335 -31.57 -10.34 9.30
N PRO A 336 -31.46 -11.59 8.83
CA PRO A 336 -30.20 -12.35 8.83
C PRO A 336 -29.16 -11.73 7.88
N HIS A 337 -27.88 -11.96 8.15
CA HIS A 337 -26.79 -11.47 7.32
C HIS A 337 -26.79 -12.13 5.93
N VAL A 338 -26.74 -11.31 4.89
CA VAL A 338 -26.60 -11.67 3.48
C VAL A 338 -25.17 -11.41 3.02
N LYS A 339 -24.55 -12.44 2.44
CA LYS A 339 -23.17 -12.35 1.93
C LYS A 339 -23.10 -11.55 0.62
N PRO A 340 -21.95 -10.91 0.31
CA PRO A 340 -21.72 -10.29 -0.99
C PRO A 340 -21.90 -11.26 -2.14
N THR A 341 -22.32 -10.74 -3.31
CA THR A 341 -22.34 -11.51 -4.55
C THR A 341 -20.93 -11.75 -5.05
N PHE A 342 -20.08 -10.71 -4.99
CA PHE A 342 -18.63 -10.81 -5.16
C PHE A 342 -17.94 -10.07 -4.01
N GLU A 343 -16.82 -10.59 -3.53
CA GLU A 343 -15.99 -9.93 -2.54
C GLU A 343 -14.51 -10.13 -2.85
N HIS A 344 -13.70 -9.13 -2.50
CA HIS A 344 -12.26 -9.14 -2.72
C HIS A 344 -11.53 -8.80 -1.43
N PRO A 345 -10.45 -9.53 -1.08
CA PRO A 345 -9.64 -9.16 0.04
C PRO A 345 -8.92 -7.85 -0.28
N HIS A 346 -8.55 -7.11 0.76
CA HIS A 346 -7.78 -5.89 0.62
C HIS A 346 -6.40 -6.14 -0.01
N SER A 347 -5.91 -7.37 -0.01
CA SER A 347 -4.73 -7.71 -0.81
C SER A 347 -4.93 -7.50 -2.31
N GLU A 348 -6.15 -7.61 -2.82
CA GLU A 348 -6.50 -7.55 -4.24
C GLU A 348 -7.18 -6.23 -4.66
N ALA A 349 -8.07 -5.67 -3.84
CA ALA A 349 -8.83 -4.43 -4.08
C ALA A 349 -8.77 -3.50 -2.85
N ARG A 350 -9.06 -2.20 -2.95
CA ARG A 350 -8.93 -1.25 -1.80
C ARG A 350 -9.97 -0.15 -1.75
N SER A 351 -10.72 0.03 -2.83
CA SER A 351 -11.78 1.01 -2.92
C SER A 351 -12.72 0.62 -4.06
N MET A 352 -13.65 -0.30 -3.78
CA MET A 352 -14.55 -0.86 -4.77
C MET A 352 -15.49 0.19 -5.35
N THR A 353 -15.46 0.34 -6.67
CA THR A 353 -16.24 1.37 -7.36
C THR A 353 -17.67 0.91 -7.62
N GLY A 354 -17.88 -0.39 -7.88
CA GLY A 354 -19.10 -0.89 -8.53
C GLY A 354 -18.99 -0.81 -10.06
N GLY A 355 -20.10 -1.03 -10.76
CA GLY A 355 -20.06 -1.35 -12.18
C GLY A 355 -21.41 -1.29 -12.89
N VAL A 356 -21.48 -1.86 -14.09
CA VAL A 356 -22.68 -1.95 -14.94
C VAL A 356 -22.78 -3.31 -15.60
N VAL A 357 -23.99 -3.71 -16.01
CA VAL A 357 -24.16 -4.90 -16.86
C VAL A 357 -23.82 -4.56 -18.31
N TYR A 358 -23.04 -5.44 -18.95
CA TYR A 358 -22.63 -5.27 -20.33
C TYR A 358 -23.72 -5.75 -21.31
N THR A 359 -24.20 -4.83 -22.15
CA THR A 359 -25.32 -5.05 -23.07
C THR A 359 -24.95 -4.93 -24.55
N ALA A 360 -23.76 -4.42 -24.88
CA ALA A 360 -23.29 -4.39 -26.26
C ALA A 360 -23.10 -5.81 -26.83
N LYS A 361 -23.28 -5.93 -28.15
CA LYS A 361 -23.12 -7.22 -28.87
C LYS A 361 -21.67 -7.51 -29.24
N THR A 362 -20.77 -6.54 -29.07
CA THR A 362 -19.35 -6.61 -29.46
C THR A 362 -18.61 -7.74 -28.74
N PHE A 363 -18.83 -7.91 -27.43
CA PHE A 363 -18.25 -9.00 -26.64
C PHE A 363 -19.31 -9.99 -26.17
N LYS A 364 -19.64 -10.97 -27.02
CA LYS A 364 -20.67 -11.98 -26.75
C LYS A 364 -20.46 -12.76 -25.44
N ASP A 365 -19.21 -12.99 -25.06
CA ASP A 365 -18.84 -13.67 -23.81
C ASP A 365 -19.08 -12.83 -22.55
N LEU A 366 -19.16 -11.49 -22.68
CA LEU A 366 -19.48 -10.58 -21.58
C LEU A 366 -20.96 -10.16 -21.56
N TYR A 367 -21.75 -10.49 -22.58
CA TYR A 367 -23.16 -10.10 -22.62
C TYR A 367 -23.92 -10.65 -21.40
N GLY A 368 -24.56 -9.73 -20.67
CA GLY A 368 -25.26 -10.00 -19.41
C GLY A 368 -24.35 -10.22 -18.19
N ALA A 369 -23.04 -10.01 -18.31
CA ALA A 369 -22.14 -10.02 -17.16
C ALA A 369 -22.12 -8.63 -16.50
N TYR A 370 -22.07 -8.61 -15.17
CA TYR A 370 -21.80 -7.42 -14.39
C TYR A 370 -20.29 -7.13 -14.42
N ILE A 371 -19.91 -5.98 -14.98
CA ILE A 371 -18.52 -5.53 -15.08
C ILE A 371 -18.31 -4.39 -14.10
N TYR A 372 -17.31 -4.52 -13.24
CA TYR A 372 -17.00 -3.55 -12.19
C TYR A 372 -15.49 -3.41 -11.99
N GLY A 373 -15.07 -2.40 -11.24
CA GLY A 373 -13.67 -2.16 -10.96
C GLY A 373 -13.40 -1.50 -9.63
N ASP A 374 -12.12 -1.24 -9.40
CA ASP A 374 -11.59 -0.70 -8.15
C ASP A 374 -10.77 0.57 -8.40
N TYR A 375 -11.04 1.61 -7.61
CA TYR A 375 -10.44 2.93 -7.76
C TYR A 375 -8.92 2.95 -7.50
N SER A 376 -8.47 2.19 -6.50
CA SER A 376 -7.07 2.26 -6.03
C SER A 376 -6.12 1.45 -6.90
N THR A 377 -6.58 0.30 -7.38
CA THR A 377 -5.79 -0.67 -8.15
C THR A 377 -5.97 -0.53 -9.65
N GLY A 378 -7.13 -0.05 -10.12
CA GLY A 378 -7.46 0.04 -11.54
C GLY A 378 -7.83 -1.31 -12.18
N LYS A 379 -7.97 -2.36 -11.38
CA LYS A 379 -8.42 -3.69 -11.81
C LYS A 379 -9.90 -3.69 -12.17
N ILE A 380 -10.27 -4.55 -13.13
CA ILE A 380 -11.63 -4.73 -13.62
C ILE A 380 -11.96 -6.21 -13.63
N TRP A 381 -13.09 -6.56 -13.03
CA TRP A 381 -13.64 -7.91 -13.00
C TRP A 381 -14.97 -7.95 -13.74
N ALA A 382 -15.33 -9.16 -14.17
CA ALA A 382 -16.65 -9.46 -14.67
C ALA A 382 -17.19 -10.72 -14.00
N GLY A 383 -18.47 -10.69 -13.65
CA GLY A 383 -19.19 -11.85 -13.11
C GLY A 383 -20.52 -12.04 -13.82
N LYS A 384 -20.88 -13.29 -14.11
CA LYS A 384 -22.17 -13.64 -14.74
C LYS A 384 -22.99 -14.49 -13.79
N MET A 385 -24.27 -14.15 -13.70
CA MET A 385 -25.24 -14.89 -12.90
C MET A 385 -25.97 -15.93 -13.75
N ASP A 386 -26.34 -17.04 -13.12
CA ASP A 386 -27.33 -18.01 -13.61
C ASP A 386 -28.40 -18.15 -12.52
N GLY A 387 -29.55 -17.50 -12.74
CA GLY A 387 -30.52 -17.23 -11.69
C GLY A 387 -29.86 -16.50 -10.52
N ASP A 388 -29.84 -17.15 -9.35
CA ASP A 388 -29.25 -16.60 -8.12
C ASP A 388 -27.80 -17.04 -7.86
N LYS A 389 -27.23 -17.88 -8.73
CA LYS A 389 -25.88 -18.42 -8.57
C LYS A 389 -24.89 -17.66 -9.45
N VAL A 390 -23.66 -17.54 -8.99
CA VAL A 390 -22.55 -17.05 -9.81
C VAL A 390 -22.13 -18.17 -10.76
N ALA A 391 -22.37 -17.97 -12.07
CA ALA A 391 -21.96 -18.91 -13.11
C ALA A 391 -20.44 -18.86 -13.33
N TRP A 392 -19.88 -17.66 -13.37
CA TRP A 392 -18.43 -17.43 -13.38
C TRP A 392 -18.12 -16.01 -12.92
N HIS A 393 -16.89 -15.82 -12.41
CA HIS A 393 -16.36 -14.53 -11.98
C HIS A 393 -14.84 -14.52 -12.20
N LYS A 394 -14.29 -13.47 -12.82
CA LYS A 394 -12.84 -13.38 -13.15
C LYS A 394 -12.38 -11.94 -13.36
N GLU A 395 -11.10 -11.69 -13.11
CA GLU A 395 -10.41 -10.47 -13.57
C GLU A 395 -10.35 -10.47 -15.10
N ILE A 396 -10.68 -9.35 -15.72
CA ILE A 396 -10.75 -9.21 -17.18
C ILE A 396 -9.81 -8.14 -17.74
N ALA A 397 -9.39 -7.17 -16.92
CA ALA A 397 -8.40 -6.14 -17.27
C ALA A 397 -7.69 -5.59 -16.01
N ASP A 398 -6.43 -5.17 -16.20
CA ASP A 398 -5.57 -4.56 -15.19
C ASP A 398 -5.05 -3.25 -15.77
N THR A 399 -5.49 -2.12 -15.21
CA THR A 399 -5.29 -0.80 -15.81
C THR A 399 -4.57 0.13 -14.85
N THR A 400 -4.04 1.24 -15.36
CA THR A 400 -3.49 2.30 -14.51
C THR A 400 -4.53 3.34 -14.09
N LEU A 401 -5.79 3.20 -14.53
CA LEU A 401 -6.85 4.18 -14.31
C LEU A 401 -7.27 4.23 -12.84
N GLN A 402 -7.67 5.42 -12.35
CA GLN A 402 -8.39 5.55 -11.08
C GLN A 402 -9.89 5.47 -11.36
N LEU A 403 -10.42 4.25 -11.41
CA LEU A 403 -11.79 3.98 -11.87
C LEU A 403 -12.82 4.52 -10.87
N VAL A 404 -13.60 5.53 -11.25
CA VAL A 404 -14.67 6.11 -10.40
C VAL A 404 -16.09 5.85 -10.90
N GLY A 405 -16.23 5.29 -12.10
CA GLY A 405 -17.53 4.93 -12.65
C GLY A 405 -17.45 4.24 -14.00
N PHE A 406 -18.59 3.70 -14.38
CA PHE A 406 -18.85 3.07 -15.66
C PHE A 406 -20.16 3.64 -16.22
N GLY A 407 -20.26 3.71 -17.55
CA GLY A 407 -21.47 4.12 -18.25
C GLY A 407 -21.52 3.46 -19.62
N HIS A 408 -22.41 3.94 -20.49
CA HIS A 408 -22.54 3.44 -21.86
C HIS A 408 -22.62 4.59 -22.85
N ASP A 409 -22.10 4.34 -24.06
CA ASP A 409 -22.29 5.19 -25.24
C ASP A 409 -23.59 4.82 -25.99
N ALA A 410 -23.85 5.47 -27.13
CA ALA A 410 -25.05 5.24 -27.94
C ALA A 410 -25.15 3.82 -28.54
N ASP A 411 -24.02 3.17 -28.74
CA ASP A 411 -23.92 1.80 -29.27
C ASP A 411 -23.99 0.73 -28.16
N GLY A 412 -24.11 1.16 -26.91
CA GLY A 412 -24.11 0.30 -25.73
C GLY A 412 -22.72 -0.21 -25.34
N ASN A 413 -21.64 0.32 -25.93
CA ASN A 413 -20.30 0.02 -25.47
C ASN A 413 -20.10 0.66 -24.10
N MET A 414 -19.39 -0.05 -23.24
CA MET A 414 -19.09 0.42 -21.89
C MET A 414 -18.03 1.52 -21.93
N LEU A 415 -18.34 2.65 -21.32
CA LEU A 415 -17.42 3.74 -21.01
C LEU A 415 -16.87 3.59 -19.60
N LEU A 416 -15.58 3.89 -19.42
CA LEU A 416 -14.91 3.90 -18.13
C LEU A 416 -14.47 5.34 -17.80
N VAL A 417 -14.60 5.70 -16.52
CA VAL A 417 -14.28 7.04 -16.00
C VAL A 417 -13.00 6.99 -15.16
N ASP A 418 -11.95 7.67 -15.59
CA ASP A 418 -10.71 7.86 -14.84
C ASP A 418 -10.74 9.19 -14.09
N TYR A 419 -10.49 9.17 -12.78
CA TYR A 419 -10.48 10.36 -11.94
C TYR A 419 -9.24 11.24 -12.15
N ARG A 420 -8.15 10.72 -12.72
CA ARG A 420 -6.90 11.49 -12.85
C ARG A 420 -7.05 12.65 -13.83
N LYS A 421 -6.24 13.71 -13.66
CA LYS A 421 -6.25 14.87 -14.56
C LYS A 421 -4.91 15.05 -15.28
N PRO A 422 -4.92 15.39 -16.58
CA PRO A 422 -6.10 15.45 -17.46
C PRO A 422 -6.69 14.05 -17.72
N ALA A 423 -8.02 13.96 -17.81
CA ALA A 423 -8.76 12.71 -18.10
C ALA A 423 -9.50 12.77 -19.44
N THR A 424 -9.94 11.60 -19.89
CA THR A 424 -10.97 11.39 -20.90
C THR A 424 -11.77 10.12 -20.53
N PHE A 425 -12.78 9.75 -21.31
CA PHE A 425 -13.43 8.44 -21.17
C PHE A 425 -12.70 7.37 -21.98
N TYR A 426 -12.74 6.15 -21.46
CA TYR A 426 -12.08 5.00 -22.05
C TYR A 426 -13.10 3.93 -22.43
N ALA A 427 -12.73 3.03 -23.34
CA ALA A 427 -13.52 1.85 -23.68
C ALA A 427 -12.69 0.57 -23.52
N LEU A 428 -13.39 -0.53 -23.26
CA LEU A 428 -12.80 -1.86 -23.20
C LEU A 428 -12.52 -2.38 -24.63
N ARG A 429 -11.36 -2.98 -24.85
CA ARG A 429 -10.95 -3.63 -26.10
C ARG A 429 -10.37 -5.00 -25.84
N ARG A 430 -10.52 -5.91 -26.80
CA ARG A 430 -9.80 -7.20 -26.76
C ARG A 430 -8.31 -6.92 -26.71
N ALA A 431 -7.62 -7.56 -25.77
CA ALA A 431 -6.18 -7.52 -25.77
C ALA A 431 -5.67 -8.08 -27.11
N PRO A 432 -4.71 -7.40 -27.77
CA PRO A 432 -4.19 -7.88 -29.04
C PRO A 432 -3.62 -9.29 -28.87
N VAL A 433 -3.98 -10.19 -29.79
CA VAL A 433 -3.38 -11.53 -29.84
C VAL A 433 -1.88 -11.34 -30.05
N ALA A 434 -1.06 -11.89 -29.15
CA ALA A 434 0.38 -11.76 -29.27
C ALA A 434 0.84 -12.47 -30.55
N THR A 435 1.24 -11.69 -31.57
CA THR A 435 1.67 -12.18 -32.89
C THR A 435 3.12 -12.63 -32.93
N SER A 436 3.91 -12.31 -31.90
CA SER A 436 5.30 -12.75 -31.76
C SER A 436 5.44 -13.76 -30.62
N PRO A 437 6.34 -14.75 -30.72
CA PRO A 437 6.67 -15.63 -29.60
C PRO A 437 7.26 -14.77 -28.48
N ARG A 438 6.44 -14.44 -27.48
CA ARG A 438 6.91 -13.75 -26.28
C ARG A 438 7.98 -14.64 -25.64
N ARG A 439 9.14 -14.05 -25.31
CA ARG A 439 10.07 -14.71 -24.39
C ARG A 439 9.27 -15.14 -23.16
N LYS A 440 9.24 -16.45 -22.88
CA LYS A 440 8.47 -16.99 -21.76
C LYS A 440 9.07 -16.44 -20.48
N PHE A 441 8.22 -15.92 -19.60
CA PHE A 441 8.63 -15.51 -18.27
C PHE A 441 9.30 -16.70 -17.56
N PRO A 442 10.46 -16.50 -16.91
CA PRO A 442 11.21 -17.59 -16.29
C PRO A 442 10.39 -18.21 -15.14
N ARG A 443 10.16 -19.52 -15.18
CA ARG A 443 9.51 -20.26 -14.07
C ARG A 443 10.50 -20.94 -13.13
N GLN A 444 11.79 -20.95 -13.49
CA GLN A 444 12.89 -21.40 -12.65
C GLN A 444 13.84 -20.23 -12.43
N LEU A 445 14.43 -20.13 -11.25
CA LEU A 445 15.32 -19.03 -10.88
C LEU A 445 16.58 -19.04 -11.73
N SER A 446 17.08 -20.22 -12.11
CA SER A 446 18.22 -20.40 -13.02
C SER A 446 17.99 -19.80 -14.41
N HIS A 447 16.75 -19.72 -14.87
CA HIS A 447 16.40 -19.14 -16.17
C HIS A 447 16.24 -17.61 -16.15
N THR A 448 16.39 -16.96 -15.00
CA THR A 448 16.18 -15.50 -14.88
C THR A 448 17.31 -14.67 -15.47
N GLY A 449 18.51 -15.24 -15.64
CA GLY A 449 19.73 -14.51 -15.98
C GLY A 449 20.31 -13.66 -14.83
N LEU A 450 19.72 -13.75 -13.63
CA LEU A 450 20.17 -13.00 -12.44
C LEU A 450 21.22 -13.75 -11.62
N PHE A 451 21.47 -15.02 -11.93
CA PHE A 451 22.41 -15.90 -11.23
C PHE A 451 23.41 -16.48 -12.22
N GLU A 452 24.70 -16.42 -11.87
CA GLU A 452 25.74 -17.22 -12.53
C GLU A 452 25.56 -18.71 -12.18
N SER A 453 25.12 -19.00 -10.95
CA SER A 453 24.74 -20.34 -10.52
C SER A 453 23.78 -20.25 -9.34
N VAL A 454 22.57 -20.81 -9.50
CA VAL A 454 21.60 -20.89 -8.40
C VAL A 454 22.10 -21.86 -7.32
N LYS A 455 22.71 -22.98 -7.72
CA LYS A 455 23.45 -23.85 -6.79
C LYS A 455 24.57 -23.07 -6.12
N GLY A 456 24.53 -23.00 -4.79
CA GLY A 456 25.47 -22.20 -3.99
C GLY A 456 25.21 -20.69 -4.02
N HIS A 457 24.08 -20.25 -4.57
CA HIS A 457 23.62 -18.85 -4.54
C HIS A 457 24.66 -17.85 -5.05
N ARG A 458 25.21 -18.10 -6.24
CA ARG A 458 26.11 -17.16 -6.90
C ARG A 458 25.30 -16.30 -7.86
N VAL A 459 25.00 -15.07 -7.41
CA VAL A 459 24.36 -14.05 -8.24
C VAL A 459 25.28 -13.62 -9.39
N HIS A 460 24.70 -13.09 -10.46
CA HIS A 460 25.49 -12.52 -11.54
C HIS A 460 26.29 -11.31 -11.04
N SER A 461 27.55 -11.22 -11.42
CA SER A 461 28.48 -10.15 -11.03
C SER A 461 28.09 -8.71 -11.43
N ALA A 462 26.99 -8.53 -12.17
CA ALA A 462 26.40 -7.23 -12.51
C ALA A 462 25.37 -6.75 -11.47
N LEU A 463 24.98 -7.61 -10.53
CA LEU A 463 24.03 -7.27 -9.48
C LEU A 463 24.72 -6.45 -8.38
N ILE A 464 24.16 -5.30 -8.04
CA ILE A 464 24.68 -4.40 -7.00
C ILE A 464 24.17 -4.90 -5.63
N PRO A 465 25.03 -5.47 -4.75
CA PRO A 465 24.59 -5.89 -3.43
C PRO A 465 24.28 -4.68 -2.56
N TYR A 466 23.28 -4.82 -1.67
CA TYR A 466 22.97 -3.75 -0.73
C TYR A 466 22.44 -4.24 0.62
N ARG A 467 22.52 -3.33 1.59
CA ARG A 467 21.97 -3.46 2.94
C ARG A 467 21.14 -2.23 3.27
N VAL A 468 20.22 -2.43 4.20
CA VAL A 468 19.33 -1.39 4.73
C VAL A 468 19.65 -1.15 6.19
N ASN A 469 19.53 0.09 6.67
CA ASN A 469 19.78 0.46 8.06
C ASN A 469 18.86 -0.27 9.04
N SER A 470 17.55 -0.24 8.80
CA SER A 470 16.53 -0.92 9.61
C SER A 470 15.87 -2.03 8.78
N PRO A 471 16.19 -3.30 9.02
CA PRO A 471 15.59 -4.41 8.27
C PRO A 471 14.14 -4.67 8.70
N LEU A 472 13.24 -4.83 7.73
CA LEU A 472 11.90 -5.40 7.95
C LEU A 472 11.99 -6.75 8.67
N TRP A 473 11.15 -7.02 9.67
CA TRP A 473 11.02 -8.32 10.33
C TRP A 473 10.48 -9.37 9.35
N SER A 474 11.01 -10.59 9.39
CA SER A 474 10.61 -11.68 8.48
C SER A 474 10.86 -13.04 9.15
N ASP A 475 10.30 -13.21 10.36
CA ASP A 475 10.37 -14.45 11.15
C ASP A 475 11.79 -15.01 11.33
N GLY A 476 12.75 -14.12 11.64
CA GLY A 476 14.15 -14.49 11.84
C GLY A 476 14.95 -14.80 10.57
N ALA A 477 14.36 -14.68 9.37
CA ALA A 477 15.04 -15.02 8.13
C ALA A 477 16.28 -14.16 7.85
N HIS A 478 17.36 -14.84 7.48
CA HIS A 478 18.54 -14.21 6.88
C HIS A 478 18.19 -13.66 5.51
N LYS A 479 18.68 -12.46 5.17
CA LYS A 479 18.34 -11.77 3.92
C LYS A 479 19.58 -11.28 3.19
N GLN A 480 19.67 -11.64 1.91
CA GLN A 480 20.58 -11.01 0.96
C GLN A 480 19.77 -10.23 -0.07
N ARG A 481 20.30 -9.07 -0.50
CA ARG A 481 19.58 -8.15 -1.38
C ARG A 481 20.48 -7.61 -2.47
N TYR A 482 19.92 -7.48 -3.66
CA TYR A 482 20.63 -7.00 -4.84
C TYR A 482 19.73 -6.13 -5.72
N ILE A 483 20.33 -5.20 -6.43
CA ILE A 483 19.70 -4.42 -7.50
C ILE A 483 20.27 -4.93 -8.83
N ALA A 484 19.40 -5.41 -9.71
CA ALA A 484 19.71 -5.73 -11.09
C ALA A 484 19.15 -4.60 -11.97
N LEU A 485 20.00 -3.65 -12.36
CA LEU A 485 19.56 -2.48 -13.13
C LEU A 485 19.26 -2.83 -14.57
N ALA A 486 18.28 -2.12 -15.14
CA ALA A 486 17.96 -2.25 -16.55
C ALA A 486 19.16 -1.86 -17.44
N VAL A 487 19.39 -2.66 -18.48
CA VAL A 487 20.35 -2.38 -19.54
C VAL A 487 19.57 -2.26 -20.84
N SER A 488 19.57 -1.07 -21.43
CA SER A 488 18.99 -0.84 -22.76
C SER A 488 20.07 -0.92 -23.83
N GLN A 489 19.70 -0.72 -25.10
CA GLN A 489 20.65 -0.48 -26.18
C GLN A 489 20.54 0.97 -26.65
N ASP A 490 21.66 1.57 -27.04
CA ASP A 490 21.65 2.84 -27.80
C ASP A 490 21.30 2.60 -29.27
N LYS A 491 21.34 3.67 -30.08
CA LYS A 491 21.02 3.61 -31.52
C LYS A 491 21.99 2.72 -32.30
N GLU A 492 23.20 2.51 -31.77
CA GLU A 492 24.25 1.67 -32.34
C GLU A 492 24.24 0.23 -31.77
N GLY A 493 23.24 -0.11 -30.93
CA GLY A 493 23.09 -1.45 -30.35
C GLY A 493 23.97 -1.72 -29.12
N ARG A 494 24.71 -0.73 -28.62
CA ARG A 494 25.62 -0.88 -27.46
C ARG A 494 24.84 -0.85 -26.16
N PRO A 495 25.22 -1.66 -25.15
CA PRO A 495 24.50 -1.71 -23.88
C PRO A 495 24.67 -0.41 -23.07
N VAL A 496 23.55 0.14 -22.62
CA VAL A 496 23.49 1.34 -21.77
C VAL A 496 22.82 1.00 -20.44
N VAL A 497 23.59 1.09 -19.37
CA VAL A 497 23.08 0.91 -18.00
C VAL A 497 22.20 2.11 -17.65
N GLN A 498 20.97 1.83 -17.27
CA GLN A 498 19.99 2.86 -16.96
C GLN A 498 20.22 3.44 -15.55
N LYS A 499 19.88 4.72 -15.38
CA LYS A 499 20.10 5.47 -14.13
C LYS A 499 18.92 5.37 -13.17
N ILE A 500 19.22 5.47 -11.88
CA ILE A 500 18.25 5.54 -10.79
C ILE A 500 18.09 6.98 -10.30
N ASN A 501 16.91 7.32 -9.83
CA ASN A 501 16.66 8.59 -9.18
C ASN A 501 16.54 8.39 -7.66
N THR A 502 17.56 8.84 -6.94
CA THR A 502 17.65 8.75 -5.48
C THR A 502 17.15 9.99 -4.76
N GLY A 503 16.36 10.85 -5.42
CA GLY A 503 15.87 12.12 -4.85
C GLY A 503 14.95 11.93 -3.64
N ASN A 504 14.30 10.76 -3.51
CA ASN A 504 13.45 10.50 -2.35
C ASN A 504 14.26 10.17 -1.10
N ALA A 505 14.04 10.95 -0.04
CA ALA A 505 14.74 10.78 1.22
C ALA A 505 14.21 9.59 2.02
N THR A 506 12.90 9.55 2.27
CA THR A 506 12.27 8.60 3.20
C THR A 506 11.40 7.54 2.54
N ARG A 507 10.91 7.77 1.31
CA ARG A 507 10.17 6.77 0.53
C ARG A 507 11.02 6.17 -0.59
N GLY A 508 10.46 5.20 -1.30
CA GLY A 508 11.15 4.47 -2.36
C GLY A 508 11.76 5.37 -3.43
N TRP A 509 12.95 5.02 -3.90
CA TRP A 509 13.56 5.64 -5.08
C TRP A 509 12.83 5.26 -6.37
N SER A 510 13.09 6.02 -7.44
CA SER A 510 12.57 5.69 -8.76
C SER A 510 13.63 4.97 -9.60
N PHE A 511 13.18 3.98 -10.38
CA PHE A 511 14.03 3.09 -11.18
C PHE A 511 13.55 3.04 -12.63
N PRO A 512 14.40 2.66 -13.58
CA PRO A 512 14.01 2.46 -14.97
C PRO A 512 13.26 1.12 -15.13
N ASP A 513 12.36 1.05 -16.11
CA ASP A 513 11.71 -0.20 -16.51
C ASP A 513 12.74 -1.25 -16.94
N GLY A 514 12.48 -2.52 -16.61
CA GLY A 514 13.42 -3.63 -16.75
C GLY A 514 14.28 -3.89 -15.50
N THR A 515 14.23 -3.00 -14.50
CA THR A 515 14.95 -3.21 -13.23
C THR A 515 14.32 -4.33 -12.41
N VAL A 516 15.15 -5.18 -11.81
CA VAL A 516 14.73 -6.21 -10.85
C VAL A 516 15.43 -5.99 -9.50
N VAL A 517 14.65 -5.85 -8.43
CA VAL A 517 15.15 -5.91 -7.06
C VAL A 517 15.04 -7.34 -6.57
N VAL A 518 16.16 -7.91 -6.14
CA VAL A 518 16.27 -9.31 -5.73
C VAL A 518 16.44 -9.38 -4.23
N LYS A 519 15.64 -10.20 -3.55
CA LYS A 519 15.77 -10.48 -2.11
C LYS A 519 15.66 -11.98 -1.86
N SER A 520 16.72 -12.59 -1.34
CA SER A 520 16.74 -14.02 -0.98
C SER A 520 16.63 -14.18 0.53
N PHE A 521 15.80 -15.12 0.98
CA PHE A 521 15.50 -15.43 2.36
C PHE A 521 15.99 -16.82 2.72
N GLY A 522 16.73 -16.91 3.82
CA GLY A 522 17.22 -18.18 4.35
C GLY A 522 16.83 -18.41 5.81
N LEU A 523 16.52 -19.66 6.13
CA LEU A 523 16.15 -20.14 7.47
C LEU A 523 17.18 -21.17 7.95
N ASN A 524 17.31 -21.32 9.28
CA ASN A 524 18.13 -22.37 9.89
C ASN A 524 17.32 -23.67 9.95
N VAL A 525 17.19 -24.34 8.80
CA VAL A 525 16.34 -25.54 8.67
C VAL A 525 17.04 -26.76 9.25
N VAL A 526 16.32 -27.52 10.06
CA VAL A 526 16.73 -28.81 10.63
C VAL A 526 16.35 -29.91 9.64
N ARG A 527 17.28 -30.81 9.32
CA ARG A 527 16.95 -32.05 8.58
C ARG A 527 16.80 -33.19 9.57
N ARG A 528 15.83 -34.07 9.33
CA ARG A 528 15.73 -35.35 10.04
C ARG A 528 16.32 -36.44 9.16
N ALA A 529 17.23 -37.22 9.70
CA ALA A 529 17.69 -38.47 9.10
C ALA A 529 17.45 -39.58 10.13
N ASN A 530 16.70 -40.62 9.75
CA ASN A 530 16.27 -41.71 10.65
C ASN A 530 15.69 -41.17 11.98
N ASP A 531 14.77 -40.22 11.91
CA ASP A 531 14.12 -39.55 13.05
C ASP A 531 15.04 -38.83 14.04
N ARG A 532 16.33 -38.63 13.72
CA ARG A 532 17.26 -37.80 14.51
C ARG A 532 17.45 -36.43 13.86
N PRO A 533 17.33 -35.32 14.61
CA PRO A 533 17.61 -33.99 14.09
C PRO A 533 19.11 -33.80 13.85
N MET A 534 19.48 -33.51 12.61
CA MET A 534 20.82 -33.05 12.24
C MET A 534 20.97 -31.57 12.62
N ARG A 535 22.20 -31.10 12.87
CA ARG A 535 22.45 -29.66 13.14
C ARG A 535 21.79 -28.80 12.06
N GLY A 536 21.00 -27.82 12.48
CA GLY A 536 20.37 -26.85 11.58
C GLY A 536 21.41 -26.16 10.72
N ALA A 537 21.17 -26.12 9.41
CA ALA A 537 22.01 -25.40 8.45
C ALA A 537 21.19 -24.27 7.81
N ARG A 538 21.84 -23.15 7.51
CA ARG A 538 21.19 -22.08 6.75
C ARG A 538 20.86 -22.59 5.35
N ARG A 539 19.58 -22.58 4.99
CA ARG A 539 19.07 -22.94 3.66
C ARG A 539 18.25 -21.79 3.09
N TRP A 540 18.37 -21.55 1.80
CA TRP A 540 17.48 -20.65 1.09
C TRP A 540 16.10 -21.30 0.97
N VAL A 541 15.06 -20.53 1.30
CA VAL A 541 13.66 -20.99 1.22
C VAL A 541 12.87 -20.19 0.18
N GLU A 542 13.24 -18.93 -0.02
CA GLU A 542 12.59 -18.04 -1.00
C GLU A 542 13.60 -17.12 -1.67
N THR A 543 13.46 -16.89 -2.98
CA THR A 543 13.97 -15.69 -3.65
C THR A 543 12.80 -14.89 -4.18
N ARG A 544 12.64 -13.66 -3.70
CA ARG A 544 11.62 -12.72 -4.14
C ARG A 544 12.21 -11.69 -5.09
N LEU A 545 11.60 -11.56 -6.26
CA LEU A 545 11.92 -10.55 -7.25
C LEU A 545 10.83 -9.47 -7.21
N LEU A 546 11.21 -8.21 -7.24
CA LEU A 546 10.31 -7.11 -7.58
C LEU A 546 10.78 -6.58 -8.93
N HIS A 547 9.96 -6.74 -9.98
CA HIS A 547 10.32 -6.37 -11.35
C HIS A 547 9.49 -5.16 -11.78
N ARG A 548 10.17 -4.14 -12.33
CA ARG A 548 9.53 -2.94 -12.87
C ARG A 548 9.32 -3.08 -14.37
N GLN A 549 8.09 -2.93 -14.84
CA GLN A 549 7.79 -2.93 -16.28
C GLN A 549 6.52 -2.14 -16.55
N GLN A 550 6.52 -1.35 -17.64
CA GLN A 550 5.41 -0.49 -18.04
C GLN A 550 5.02 0.50 -16.92
N GLY A 551 6.01 1.04 -16.22
CA GLY A 551 5.80 1.99 -15.12
C GLY A 551 5.29 1.38 -13.81
N GLU A 552 4.99 0.08 -13.77
CA GLU A 552 4.46 -0.62 -12.59
C GLU A 552 5.47 -1.64 -12.03
N TRP A 553 5.33 -1.96 -10.73
CA TRP A 553 6.12 -3.01 -10.09
C TRP A 553 5.26 -4.24 -9.82
N VAL A 554 5.85 -5.43 -9.96
CA VAL A 554 5.19 -6.70 -9.62
C VAL A 554 6.15 -7.59 -8.85
N GLY A 555 5.67 -8.21 -7.77
CA GLY A 555 6.43 -9.15 -6.94
C GLY A 555 6.30 -10.60 -7.42
N TYR A 556 7.40 -11.35 -7.41
CA TYR A 556 7.46 -12.76 -7.80
C TYR A 556 8.25 -13.56 -6.78
N SER A 557 7.60 -14.53 -6.12
CA SER A 557 8.26 -15.43 -5.18
C SER A 557 8.70 -16.72 -5.87
N TYR A 558 9.96 -17.09 -5.72
CA TYR A 558 10.52 -18.37 -6.14
C TYR A 558 10.82 -19.20 -4.90
N ARG A 559 10.28 -20.41 -4.86
CA ARG A 559 10.44 -21.38 -3.78
C ARG A 559 11.62 -22.30 -4.09
N TRP A 560 12.62 -22.29 -3.22
CA TRP A 560 13.80 -23.15 -3.37
C TRP A 560 13.45 -24.62 -3.20
N ASN A 561 14.14 -25.48 -3.95
CA ASN A 561 14.04 -26.92 -3.77
C ASN A 561 14.89 -27.41 -2.57
N ASP A 562 14.59 -28.62 -2.13
CA ASP A 562 15.27 -29.24 -0.99
C ASP A 562 16.73 -29.55 -1.31
N GLU A 563 17.12 -29.70 -2.58
CA GLU A 563 18.51 -29.94 -2.99
C GLU A 563 19.37 -28.67 -3.00
N GLN A 564 18.75 -27.48 -2.90
CA GLN A 564 19.41 -26.17 -2.99
C GLN A 564 20.15 -25.96 -4.33
N THR A 565 19.57 -26.50 -5.40
CA THR A 565 20.10 -26.40 -6.76
C THR A 565 19.33 -25.41 -7.61
N ASP A 566 18.04 -25.20 -7.33
CA ASP A 566 17.20 -24.21 -8.04
C ASP A 566 16.01 -23.74 -7.18
N ALA A 567 15.21 -22.83 -7.71
CA ALA A 567 13.95 -22.40 -7.14
C ALA A 567 12.86 -22.26 -8.23
N VAL A 568 11.63 -22.63 -7.91
CA VAL A 568 10.49 -22.62 -8.82
C VAL A 568 9.54 -21.47 -8.48
N LEU A 569 9.05 -20.77 -9.51
CA LEU A 569 8.07 -19.70 -9.36
C LEU A 569 6.80 -20.21 -8.68
N VAL A 570 6.42 -19.56 -7.58
CA VAL A 570 5.15 -19.77 -6.88
C VAL A 570 4.02 -19.18 -7.73
N ASN A 571 2.88 -19.86 -7.74
CA ASN A 571 1.67 -19.41 -8.45
C ASN A 571 1.17 -18.05 -7.93
N SER A 572 0.24 -17.44 -8.67
CA SER A 572 -0.20 -16.07 -8.42
C SER A 572 -0.97 -15.88 -7.10
N ASP A 573 -1.56 -16.94 -6.58
CA ASP A 573 -2.32 -17.07 -5.32
C ASP A 573 -1.45 -17.22 -4.06
N GLY A 574 -0.13 -17.33 -4.22
CA GLY A 574 0.79 -17.55 -3.09
C GLY A 574 0.83 -19.01 -2.65
N LYS A 575 1.51 -19.28 -1.53
CA LYS A 575 1.65 -20.65 -0.98
C LYS A 575 2.12 -20.60 0.47
N ASP A 576 1.70 -21.57 1.27
CA ASP A 576 2.32 -21.86 2.57
C ASP A 576 3.17 -23.13 2.51
N GLN A 577 4.27 -23.15 3.26
CA GLN A 577 5.08 -24.35 3.49
C GLN A 577 5.66 -24.35 4.91
N ALA A 578 5.51 -25.47 5.61
CA ALA A 578 6.11 -25.67 6.93
C ALA A 578 7.59 -26.06 6.83
N PHE A 579 8.40 -25.56 7.77
CA PHE A 579 9.80 -25.89 7.95
C PHE A 579 10.10 -26.14 9.43
N ASP A 580 10.83 -27.21 9.75
CA ASP A 580 11.46 -27.36 11.07
C ASP A 580 12.67 -26.42 11.16
N VAL A 581 12.61 -25.40 12.01
CA VAL A 581 13.67 -24.41 12.18
C VAL A 581 14.28 -24.47 13.58
N LEU A 582 15.60 -24.29 13.65
CA LEU A 582 16.31 -24.15 14.92
C LEU A 582 16.24 -22.68 15.37
N GLY A 583 15.58 -22.45 16.50
CA GLY A 583 15.52 -21.15 17.17
C GLY A 583 16.85 -20.76 17.82
N ASP A 584 16.98 -19.48 18.17
CA ASP A 584 18.18 -18.94 18.85
C ASP A 584 18.40 -19.54 20.25
N ASP A 585 17.33 -20.06 20.87
CA ASP A 585 17.35 -20.80 22.14
C ASP A 585 17.71 -22.29 21.98
N GLY A 586 18.01 -22.73 20.75
CA GLY A 586 18.35 -24.11 20.44
C GLY A 586 17.13 -25.05 20.32
N ALA A 587 15.90 -24.55 20.51
CA ALA A 587 14.71 -25.36 20.32
C ALA A 587 14.36 -25.51 18.84
N VAL A 588 13.94 -26.71 18.44
CA VAL A 588 13.36 -26.94 17.11
C VAL A 588 11.88 -26.59 17.14
N ARG A 589 11.43 -25.81 16.18
CA ARG A 589 10.03 -25.38 16.05
C ARG A 589 9.59 -25.51 14.60
N GLU A 590 8.34 -25.89 14.39
CA GLU A 590 7.73 -25.76 13.07
C GLU A 590 7.41 -24.29 12.80
N LEU A 591 7.86 -23.79 11.65
CA LEU A 591 7.56 -22.46 11.14
C LEU A 591 6.89 -22.58 9.77
N THR A 592 5.66 -22.10 9.66
CA THR A 592 5.02 -21.89 8.36
C THR A 592 5.63 -20.67 7.69
N TRP A 593 6.31 -20.88 6.56
CA TRP A 593 6.74 -19.82 5.67
C TRP A 593 5.66 -19.53 4.63
N HIS A 594 5.15 -18.30 4.66
CA HIS A 594 4.16 -17.81 3.70
C HIS A 594 4.86 -17.13 2.51
N TYR A 595 4.71 -17.73 1.34
CA TYR A 595 5.07 -17.13 0.05
C TYR A 595 3.90 -16.25 -0.42
N PRO A 596 4.06 -14.92 -0.47
CA PRO A 596 2.95 -14.03 -0.80
C PRO A 596 2.48 -14.23 -2.23
N SER A 597 1.17 -14.10 -2.42
CA SER A 597 0.54 -13.91 -3.71
C SER A 597 1.05 -12.64 -4.41
N ARG A 598 0.72 -12.50 -5.70
CA ARG A 598 1.05 -11.28 -6.47
C ARG A 598 0.39 -10.05 -5.86
N SER A 599 -0.86 -10.19 -5.42
CA SER A 599 -1.66 -9.12 -4.84
C SER A 599 -1.15 -8.74 -3.44
N GLU A 600 -0.81 -9.72 -2.59
CA GLU A 600 -0.23 -9.46 -1.26
C GLU A 600 1.11 -8.74 -1.32
N CYS A 601 1.95 -9.00 -2.33
CA CYS A 601 3.16 -8.20 -2.53
C CYS A 601 2.83 -6.71 -2.68
N MET A 602 1.78 -6.39 -3.44
CA MET A 602 1.41 -5.01 -3.77
C MET A 602 0.72 -4.27 -2.62
N VAL A 603 0.31 -4.98 -1.56
CA VAL A 603 -0.19 -4.36 -0.31
C VAL A 603 0.85 -3.44 0.30
N CYS A 604 2.07 -3.96 0.47
CA CYS A 604 3.16 -3.17 1.04
C CYS A 604 3.90 -2.39 -0.05
N HIS A 605 4.01 -2.95 -1.26
CA HIS A 605 4.65 -2.32 -2.41
C HIS A 605 3.67 -1.41 -3.17
N SER A 606 2.98 -0.52 -2.46
CA SER A 606 1.91 0.33 -3.02
C SER A 606 2.45 1.64 -3.62
N ARG A 607 1.59 2.34 -4.38
CA ARG A 607 1.86 3.71 -4.88
C ARG A 607 2.23 4.68 -3.76
N ALA A 608 1.54 4.60 -2.61
CA ALA A 608 1.79 5.47 -1.46
C ALA A 608 3.18 5.24 -0.82
N ALA A 609 3.69 4.02 -0.87
CA ALA A 609 5.03 3.67 -0.44
C ALA A 609 6.10 3.89 -1.53
N GLU A 610 5.69 4.34 -2.72
CA GLU A 610 6.53 4.44 -3.93
C GLU A 610 7.16 3.09 -4.34
N TYR A 611 6.41 2.01 -4.11
CA TYR A 611 6.69 0.62 -4.47
C TYR A 611 7.95 -0.02 -3.86
N VAL A 612 9.14 0.56 -3.95
CA VAL A 612 10.39 -0.09 -3.52
C VAL A 612 10.69 0.13 -2.03
N LEU A 613 10.50 -0.93 -1.25
CA LEU A 613 10.70 -0.89 0.19
C LEU A 613 12.18 -1.06 0.57
N GLY A 614 12.70 -0.14 1.39
CA GLY A 614 14.08 -0.18 1.88
C GLY A 614 15.11 0.45 0.94
N LEU A 615 14.75 0.76 -0.31
CA LEU A 615 15.58 1.52 -1.25
C LEU A 615 15.17 2.99 -1.19
N SER A 616 15.58 3.66 -0.11
CA SER A 616 15.41 5.08 0.14
C SER A 616 16.70 5.66 0.70
N THR A 617 16.88 6.97 0.63
CA THR A 617 18.13 7.60 1.08
C THR A 617 18.41 7.31 2.55
N VAL A 618 17.39 7.38 3.42
CA VAL A 618 17.56 7.11 4.87
C VAL A 618 17.86 5.64 5.17
N GLN A 619 17.40 4.69 4.36
CA GLN A 619 17.73 3.28 4.54
C GLN A 619 19.10 2.92 3.98
N MET A 620 19.50 3.57 2.89
CA MET A 620 20.69 3.24 2.11
C MET A 620 21.93 4.03 2.52
N ASN A 621 21.77 5.15 3.24
CA ASN A 621 22.90 5.91 3.80
C ASN A 621 23.59 5.13 4.93
N ARG A 622 24.42 4.16 4.54
CA ARG A 622 25.23 3.31 5.40
C ARG A 622 26.34 2.67 4.59
N ASP A 623 27.28 2.06 5.30
CA ASP A 623 28.37 1.34 4.66
C ASP A 623 27.98 -0.09 4.28
N HIS A 624 28.59 -0.54 3.18
CA HIS A 624 28.60 -1.91 2.71
C HIS A 624 30.03 -2.31 2.32
N ALA A 625 30.44 -3.53 2.64
CA ALA A 625 31.76 -4.03 2.30
C ALA A 625 31.83 -4.53 0.85
N HIS A 626 32.86 -4.12 0.11
CA HIS A 626 33.18 -4.57 -1.25
C HIS A 626 34.66 -4.95 -1.32
N GLY A 627 34.95 -6.24 -1.47
CA GLY A 627 36.34 -6.73 -1.45
C GLY A 627 37.06 -6.44 -0.13
N GLY A 628 36.34 -6.46 1.01
CA GLY A 628 36.88 -6.16 2.34
C GLY A 628 36.88 -4.68 2.72
N VAL A 629 36.63 -3.76 1.77
CA VAL A 629 36.60 -2.32 2.04
C VAL A 629 35.17 -1.84 2.25
N ALA A 630 34.90 -1.20 3.39
CA ALA A 630 33.61 -0.59 3.68
C ALA A 630 33.47 0.77 3.00
N VAL A 631 32.43 0.94 2.18
CA VAL A 631 32.14 2.19 1.46
C VAL A 631 30.67 2.55 1.62
N ASN A 632 30.35 3.85 1.63
CA ASN A 632 28.96 4.29 1.65
C ASN A 632 28.23 3.82 0.40
N GLN A 633 27.04 3.25 0.55
CA GLN A 633 26.28 2.76 -0.61
C GLN A 633 25.81 3.87 -1.55
N LEU A 634 25.55 5.10 -1.07
CA LEU A 634 25.18 6.22 -1.94
C LEU A 634 26.37 6.67 -2.78
N SER A 635 27.55 6.76 -2.16
CA SER A 635 28.80 7.06 -2.88
C SER A 635 29.17 5.97 -3.87
N LEU A 636 28.95 4.70 -3.53
CA LEU A 636 29.07 3.58 -4.46
C LEU A 636 28.18 3.78 -5.70
N LEU A 637 26.89 4.09 -5.52
CA LEU A 637 25.97 4.29 -6.64
C LEU A 637 26.38 5.46 -7.54
N ALA A 638 26.99 6.50 -6.98
CA ALA A 638 27.59 7.58 -7.75
C ALA A 638 28.83 7.13 -8.54
N GLU A 639 29.75 6.37 -7.91
CA GLU A 639 30.92 5.82 -8.58
C GLU A 639 30.54 4.87 -9.73
N LEU A 640 29.50 4.07 -9.55
CA LEU A 640 28.94 3.21 -10.60
C LEU A 640 28.32 4.01 -11.77
N GLY A 641 28.13 5.33 -11.63
CA GLY A 641 27.54 6.20 -12.65
C GLY A 641 26.02 6.06 -12.78
N VAL A 642 25.37 5.40 -11.81
CA VAL A 642 23.94 5.08 -11.87
C VAL A 642 23.09 6.04 -11.04
N SER A 643 23.69 6.79 -10.11
CA SER A 643 23.04 7.86 -9.34
C SER A 643 23.88 9.14 -9.34
N SER A 644 23.25 10.28 -9.08
CA SER A 644 23.92 11.55 -8.84
C SER A 644 24.02 11.82 -7.33
N VAL A 645 25.24 11.74 -6.77
CA VAL A 645 25.55 12.30 -5.44
C VAL A 645 26.33 13.59 -5.62
N ALA A 646 25.86 14.66 -4.98
CA ALA A 646 26.53 15.96 -5.02
C ALA A 646 27.73 15.97 -4.04
N THR A 647 28.81 15.29 -4.42
CA THR A 647 29.97 15.02 -3.56
C THR A 647 30.58 16.28 -2.92
N ALA A 648 30.63 17.39 -3.65
CA ALA A 648 31.15 18.66 -3.12
C ALA A 648 30.25 19.21 -2.00
N GLU A 649 28.93 19.13 -2.15
CA GLU A 649 27.98 19.56 -1.11
C GLU A 649 28.07 18.66 0.14
N GLU A 650 28.24 17.35 -0.06
CA GLU A 650 28.44 16.41 1.03
C GLU A 650 29.69 16.77 1.84
N LEU A 651 30.83 16.97 1.15
CA LEU A 651 32.07 17.36 1.82
C LEU A 651 31.95 18.70 2.55
N LYS A 652 31.31 19.72 1.94
CA LYS A 652 31.07 21.00 2.61
C LYS A 652 30.28 20.83 3.90
N ALA A 653 29.25 20.00 3.89
CA ALA A 653 28.47 19.76 5.09
C ALA A 653 29.19 18.91 6.14
N ARG A 654 30.06 17.99 5.71
CA ARG A 654 30.95 17.27 6.64
C ARG A 654 31.85 18.24 7.38
N TYR A 655 32.50 19.12 6.61
CA TYR A 655 33.36 20.16 7.15
C TYR A 655 32.59 21.14 8.06
N LYS A 656 31.38 21.53 7.65
CA LYS A 656 30.47 22.32 8.49
C LYS A 656 30.29 21.68 9.87
N ARG A 657 29.93 20.38 9.91
CA ARG A 657 29.68 19.67 11.17
C ARG A 657 30.94 19.56 12.01
N GLN A 658 32.10 19.31 11.42
CA GLN A 658 33.38 19.29 12.13
C GLN A 658 33.67 20.64 12.81
N LEU A 659 33.40 21.75 12.13
CA LEU A 659 33.54 23.07 12.72
C LEU A 659 32.56 23.25 13.90
N GLU A 660 31.29 22.87 13.72
CA GLU A 660 30.28 22.94 14.78
C GLU A 660 30.65 22.07 15.99
N ASP A 661 31.10 20.83 15.78
CA ASP A 661 31.54 19.90 16.82
C ASP A 661 32.81 20.37 17.54
N ALA A 662 33.68 21.11 16.84
CA ALA A 662 34.83 21.79 17.41
C ALA A 662 34.47 23.09 18.16
N GLY A 663 33.17 23.41 18.30
CA GLY A 663 32.67 24.59 19.02
C GLY A 663 32.71 25.89 18.23
N ALA A 664 32.88 25.84 16.90
CA ALA A 664 32.87 27.04 16.06
C ALA A 664 31.47 27.69 16.06
N ASN A 665 31.44 29.01 16.28
CA ASN A 665 30.21 29.79 16.17
C ASN A 665 29.78 29.99 14.70
N ALA A 666 28.56 30.51 14.49
CA ALA A 666 27.99 30.66 13.14
C ALA A 666 28.87 31.46 12.16
N ASP A 667 29.57 32.50 12.63
CA ASP A 667 30.46 33.30 11.80
C ASP A 667 31.75 32.56 11.42
N ALA A 668 32.31 31.81 12.36
CA ALA A 668 33.47 30.96 12.11
C ALA A 668 33.12 29.81 11.14
N VAL A 669 31.94 29.20 11.28
CA VAL A 669 31.42 28.20 10.33
C VAL A 669 31.25 28.81 8.95
N LYS A 670 30.66 30.02 8.86
CA LYS A 670 30.45 30.72 7.59
C LYS A 670 31.77 31.05 6.88
N ARG A 671 32.77 31.58 7.60
CA ARG A 671 34.10 31.85 7.04
C ARG A 671 34.80 30.56 6.60
N GLY A 672 34.80 29.55 7.46
CA GLY A 672 35.39 28.24 7.14
C GLY A 672 34.78 27.64 5.87
N LEU A 673 33.45 27.67 5.72
CA LEU A 673 32.79 27.16 4.52
C LEU A 673 33.06 27.98 3.26
N ALA A 674 33.28 29.29 3.37
CA ALA A 674 33.62 30.15 2.23
C ALA A 674 35.03 29.86 1.69
N GLU A 675 35.97 29.51 2.58
CA GLU A 675 37.35 29.16 2.23
C GLU A 675 37.51 27.69 1.82
N TYR A 676 36.59 26.82 2.25
CA TYR A 676 36.66 25.39 1.98
C TYR A 676 36.35 25.06 0.51
N LYS A 677 37.38 24.55 -0.20
CA LYS A 677 37.30 24.05 -1.57
C LYS A 677 37.45 22.53 -1.58
N PRO A 678 36.37 21.77 -1.36
CA PRO A 678 36.46 20.32 -1.34
C PRO A 678 36.65 19.75 -2.73
N GLU A 679 37.63 18.85 -2.86
CA GLU A 679 37.81 18.01 -4.02
C GLU A 679 37.85 16.55 -3.58
N VAL A 680 37.23 15.66 -4.38
CA VAL A 680 37.45 14.22 -4.26
C VAL A 680 38.42 13.82 -5.36
N PRO A 681 39.61 13.28 -5.01
CA PRO A 681 40.55 12.82 -6.02
C PRO A 681 39.90 11.81 -6.96
N SER A 682 40.26 11.86 -8.24
CA SER A 682 39.79 10.88 -9.22
C SER A 682 40.08 9.45 -8.74
N GLY A 683 39.11 8.55 -8.92
CA GLY A 683 39.22 7.16 -8.49
C GLY A 683 39.05 6.91 -6.98
N HIS A 684 38.47 7.86 -6.23
CA HIS A 684 38.14 7.72 -4.81
C HIS A 684 36.65 7.93 -4.52
N MET A 685 36.18 7.36 -3.40
CA MET A 685 34.81 7.50 -2.89
C MET A 685 34.80 8.02 -1.45
N LEU A 686 33.67 8.58 -1.01
CA LEU A 686 33.46 8.88 0.40
C LEU A 686 33.22 7.59 1.21
N ALA A 687 33.97 7.41 2.29
CA ALA A 687 33.71 6.39 3.29
C ALA A 687 32.72 6.88 4.36
N GLY A 688 32.13 5.95 5.12
CA GLY A 688 31.23 6.25 6.24
C GLY A 688 29.85 6.76 5.82
N ARG A 689 29.02 7.20 6.78
CA ARG A 689 27.72 7.83 6.46
C ARG A 689 27.92 9.20 5.78
N LEU A 690 27.06 9.56 4.82
CA LEU A 690 26.99 10.94 4.32
C LEU A 690 26.35 11.84 5.38
N LEU A 691 26.97 12.99 5.72
CA LEU A 691 26.52 13.82 6.85
C LEU A 691 25.30 14.71 6.51
N THR A 692 25.06 15.06 5.24
CA THR A 692 23.83 15.81 4.87
C THR A 692 22.60 14.94 4.79
N LYS A 693 22.78 13.64 4.52
CA LYS A 693 21.68 12.71 4.30
C LYS A 693 21.29 12.09 5.62
N GLY A 694 20.02 12.20 6.00
CA GLY A 694 19.49 11.45 7.15
C GLY A 694 19.69 9.94 6.97
N ALA A 695 19.71 9.20 8.07
CA ALA A 695 19.77 7.75 8.07
C ALA A 695 18.85 7.16 9.16
N LEU A 696 18.23 6.03 8.87
CA LEU A 696 17.68 5.16 9.92
C LEU A 696 18.83 4.50 10.68
N VAL A 697 18.52 3.88 11.80
CA VAL A 697 19.45 3.07 12.58
C VAL A 697 18.96 1.62 12.66
N ASP A 698 19.88 0.70 12.96
CA ASP A 698 19.48 -0.67 13.29
C ASP A 698 18.76 -0.65 14.65
N PRO A 699 17.47 -1.03 14.72
CA PRO A 699 16.69 -0.90 15.94
C PRO A 699 17.21 -1.77 17.09
N TYR A 700 18.03 -2.79 16.81
CA TYR A 700 18.49 -3.73 17.82
C TYR A 700 19.96 -3.60 18.20
N VAL A 701 20.67 -2.61 17.66
CA VAL A 701 22.04 -2.26 18.08
C VAL A 701 21.95 -1.13 19.10
N VAL A 702 22.58 -1.32 20.27
CA VAL A 702 22.66 -0.30 21.31
C VAL A 702 23.71 0.74 20.91
N GLY A 703 23.37 2.03 21.01
CA GLY A 703 24.29 3.14 20.75
C GLY A 703 23.59 4.44 20.40
N GLU A 704 22.51 4.36 19.61
CA GLU A 704 21.67 5.50 19.22
C GLU A 704 20.46 5.64 20.16
N SER A 705 19.80 6.80 20.16
CA SER A 705 18.69 7.06 21.09
C SER A 705 17.55 6.04 20.95
N LEU A 706 16.90 5.75 22.07
CA LEU A 706 15.78 4.80 22.13
C LEU A 706 14.64 5.18 21.17
N GLU A 707 14.29 6.47 21.11
CA GLU A 707 13.28 6.97 20.15
C GLU A 707 13.71 6.73 18.69
N LEU A 708 14.98 7.01 18.35
CA LEU A 708 15.46 6.85 16.98
C LEU A 708 15.42 5.39 16.51
N ARG A 709 15.75 4.44 17.40
CA ARG A 709 15.63 3.00 17.16
C ARG A 709 14.17 2.59 16.96
N VAL A 710 13.24 3.05 17.82
CA VAL A 710 11.80 2.75 17.67
C VAL A 710 11.25 3.33 16.38
N ARG A 711 11.55 4.58 16.06
CA ARG A 711 11.12 5.21 14.80
C ARG A 711 11.66 4.46 13.57
N SER A 712 12.91 3.99 13.64
CA SER A 712 13.51 3.19 12.58
C SER A 712 12.81 1.84 12.41
N TYR A 713 12.41 1.18 13.51
CA TYR A 713 11.61 -0.05 13.47
C TYR A 713 10.22 0.20 12.87
N LEU A 714 9.48 1.21 13.38
CA LEU A 714 8.13 1.54 12.91
C LEU A 714 8.13 1.98 11.45
N HIS A 715 9.15 2.73 11.02
CA HIS A 715 9.29 3.10 9.62
C HIS A 715 9.49 1.88 8.72
N ALA A 716 10.38 0.96 9.10
CA ALA A 716 10.69 -0.21 8.29
C ALA A 716 9.53 -1.23 8.21
N ASN A 717 8.70 -1.32 9.27
CA ASN A 717 7.69 -2.38 9.41
C ASN A 717 6.23 -1.91 9.29
N CYS A 718 5.94 -0.62 9.50
CA CYS A 718 4.57 -0.13 9.65
C CYS A 718 4.24 1.07 8.76
N ALA A 719 5.23 1.90 8.39
CA ALA A 719 4.97 3.14 7.65
C ALA A 719 4.41 2.93 6.24
N GLN A 720 4.59 1.75 5.64
CA GLN A 720 4.03 1.44 4.31
C GLN A 720 2.50 1.55 4.30
N CYS A 721 1.86 1.20 5.42
CA CYS A 721 0.41 1.34 5.59
C CYS A 721 0.03 2.63 6.32
N HIS A 722 0.90 3.14 7.20
CA HIS A 722 0.65 4.31 8.04
C HIS A 722 1.36 5.57 7.51
N VAL A 723 1.07 5.88 6.26
CA VAL A 723 1.36 7.16 5.59
C VAL A 723 0.08 7.69 4.94
N ALA A 724 0.05 8.96 4.58
CA ALA A 724 -1.03 9.48 3.73
C ALA A 724 -1.25 8.59 2.49
N ALA A 725 -2.50 8.14 2.29
CA ALA A 725 -2.90 7.19 1.23
C ALA A 725 -2.28 5.77 1.32
N GLY A 726 -1.64 5.39 2.43
CA GLY A 726 -1.02 4.07 2.63
C GLY A 726 -2.01 2.91 2.86
N GLY A 727 -3.30 3.19 3.00
CA GLY A 727 -4.36 2.18 3.20
C GLY A 727 -4.40 1.57 4.60
N GLY A 728 -3.64 2.09 5.57
CA GLY A 728 -3.78 1.73 6.98
C GLY A 728 -4.86 2.58 7.64
N ASN A 729 -5.87 1.92 8.23
CA ASN A 729 -7.04 2.58 8.83
C ASN A 729 -6.80 3.27 10.18
N ALA A 730 -5.54 3.46 10.58
CA ALA A 730 -5.23 4.28 11.75
C ALA A 730 -4.70 5.63 11.25
N GLN A 731 -5.28 6.72 11.76
CA GLN A 731 -4.89 8.11 11.44
C GLN A 731 -3.55 8.50 12.11
N ILE A 732 -2.52 7.66 11.92
CA ILE A 732 -1.16 7.85 12.39
C ILE A 732 -0.22 7.97 11.20
N GLU A 733 0.85 8.73 11.38
CA GLU A 733 1.86 8.96 10.36
C GLU A 733 3.22 8.47 10.88
N LEU A 734 3.67 7.33 10.38
CA LEU A 734 4.87 6.62 10.84
C LEU A 734 6.07 6.82 9.90
N ASN A 735 5.97 7.68 8.88
CA ASN A 735 7.13 8.08 8.09
C ASN A 735 8.25 8.60 9.00
N PHE A 736 9.49 8.23 8.69
CA PHE A 736 10.65 8.60 9.48
C PHE A 736 10.83 10.13 9.58
N SER A 737 10.45 10.88 8.55
CA SER A 737 10.51 12.35 8.57
C SER A 737 9.49 12.99 9.51
N THR A 738 8.48 12.24 9.96
CA THR A 738 7.44 12.74 10.85
C THR A 738 7.90 12.63 12.30
N PRO A 739 8.01 13.74 13.05
CA PRO A 739 8.30 13.69 14.48
C PRO A 739 7.19 12.95 15.23
N ILE A 740 7.53 12.19 16.29
CA ILE A 740 6.54 11.44 17.09
C ILE A 740 5.41 12.33 17.60
N ALA A 741 5.72 13.57 18.01
CA ALA A 741 4.73 14.55 18.45
C ALA A 741 3.66 14.88 17.38
N LYS A 742 4.01 14.75 16.09
CA LYS A 742 3.10 14.97 14.94
C LYS A 742 2.53 13.67 14.37
N ALA A 743 3.02 12.52 14.79
CA ALA A 743 2.63 11.20 14.28
C ALA A 743 1.22 10.76 14.71
N LYS A 744 0.55 11.54 15.60
CA LYS A 744 -0.74 11.19 16.21
C LYS A 744 -0.73 9.82 16.89
N LEU A 745 0.40 9.46 17.50
CA LEU A 745 0.62 8.14 18.09
C LEU A 745 0.46 8.12 19.62
N VAL A 746 0.97 9.14 20.31
CA VAL A 746 1.02 9.19 21.79
C VAL A 746 -0.25 9.80 22.36
N ASP A 747 -0.84 9.14 23.35
CA ASP A 747 -2.13 9.46 24.01
C ASP A 747 -3.33 9.61 23.06
N VAL A 748 -3.24 9.04 21.86
CA VAL A 748 -4.33 9.06 20.88
C VAL A 748 -5.28 7.89 21.09
N LYS A 749 -6.60 8.15 21.09
CA LYS A 749 -7.62 7.11 21.20
C LYS A 749 -7.56 6.18 19.98
N PRO A 750 -7.54 4.85 20.14
CA PRO A 750 -7.57 3.95 19.00
C PRO A 750 -8.94 4.03 18.31
N LEU A 751 -8.93 4.09 16.97
CA LEU A 751 -10.15 4.02 16.15
C LEU A 751 -10.73 2.59 16.13
N HIS A 752 -9.83 1.62 16.07
CA HIS A 752 -10.12 0.19 16.09
C HIS A 752 -10.12 -0.34 17.53
N GLY A 753 -10.98 -1.31 17.85
CA GLY A 753 -11.21 -1.80 19.21
C GLY A 753 -9.93 -2.02 20.06
N GLY A 754 -10.01 -1.71 21.36
CA GLY A 754 -8.85 -1.65 22.25
C GLY A 754 -8.39 -2.97 22.87
N PHE A 755 -8.65 -4.13 22.26
CA PHE A 755 -8.23 -5.46 22.76
C PHE A 755 -8.58 -5.76 24.23
N LYS A 756 -9.70 -5.22 24.73
CA LYS A 756 -10.12 -5.31 26.15
C LYS A 756 -9.11 -4.70 27.15
N LEU A 757 -8.17 -3.87 26.68
CA LEU A 757 -7.26 -3.12 27.54
C LEU A 757 -8.03 -2.00 28.29
N LYS A 758 -7.59 -1.66 29.50
CA LYS A 758 -8.20 -0.61 30.33
C LYS A 758 -7.77 0.78 29.85
N ASN A 759 -8.75 1.63 29.51
CA ASN A 759 -8.53 3.00 28.98
C ASN A 759 -7.42 3.05 27.91
N PRO A 760 -7.59 2.33 26.78
CA PRO A 760 -6.54 2.16 25.80
C PRO A 760 -6.26 3.42 25.01
N ARG A 761 -4.97 3.64 24.72
CA ARG A 761 -4.48 4.58 23.70
C ARG A 761 -3.62 3.82 22.70
N LEU A 762 -3.34 4.41 21.55
CA LEU A 762 -2.37 3.87 20.60
C LEU A 762 -1.01 3.65 21.29
N VAL A 763 -0.52 4.66 22.01
CA VAL A 763 0.56 4.57 23.00
C VAL A 763 0.18 5.38 24.24
N VAL A 764 0.23 4.79 25.43
CA VAL A 764 0.05 5.50 26.71
C VAL A 764 1.43 5.75 27.33
N PRO A 765 1.86 7.01 27.54
CA PRO A 765 3.12 7.30 28.20
C PRO A 765 3.27 6.58 29.53
N GLY A 766 4.39 5.87 29.73
CA GLY A 766 4.69 5.13 30.95
C GLY A 766 3.88 3.85 31.20
N ALA A 767 2.89 3.52 30.35
CA ALA A 767 1.95 2.41 30.57
C ALA A 767 1.83 1.47 29.35
N PRO A 768 2.81 0.58 29.13
CA PRO A 768 2.80 -0.38 28.03
C PRO A 768 1.57 -1.29 28.01
N GLU A 769 1.07 -1.70 29.17
CA GLU A 769 -0.08 -2.59 29.34
C GLU A 769 -1.41 -1.98 28.87
N ARG A 770 -1.43 -0.67 28.61
CA ARG A 770 -2.59 0.06 28.08
C ARG A 770 -2.39 0.53 26.63
N SER A 771 -1.26 0.17 26.02
CA SER A 771 -0.85 0.65 24.69
C SER A 771 -1.20 -0.35 23.58
N VAL A 772 -2.10 0.06 22.69
CA VAL A 772 -2.58 -0.78 21.58
C VAL A 772 -1.48 -1.13 20.59
N LEU A 773 -0.56 -0.21 20.30
CA LEU A 773 0.56 -0.47 19.37
C LEU A 773 1.36 -1.69 19.84
N LEU A 774 1.76 -1.72 21.11
CA LEU A 774 2.53 -2.82 21.68
C LEU A 774 1.76 -4.15 21.57
N LYS A 775 0.46 -4.13 21.94
CA LYS A 775 -0.38 -5.32 21.85
C LYS A 775 -0.46 -5.88 20.42
N ARG A 776 -0.52 -5.01 19.40
CA ARG A 776 -0.56 -5.42 17.99
C ARG A 776 0.75 -6.03 17.51
N LEU A 777 1.89 -5.60 18.06
CA LEU A 777 3.20 -6.19 17.76
C LEU A 777 3.35 -7.60 18.35
N GLU A 778 2.71 -7.86 19.50
CA GLU A 778 2.78 -9.14 20.24
C GLU A 778 1.91 -10.27 19.68
N ILE A 779 0.77 -9.94 19.09
CA ILE A 779 -0.22 -10.94 18.66
C ILE A 779 -0.02 -11.34 17.20
N ARG A 780 -0.46 -12.55 16.85
CA ARG A 780 -0.60 -13.00 15.47
C ARG A 780 -2.05 -13.40 15.18
N GLY A 781 -2.52 -13.14 13.97
CA GLY A 781 -3.93 -13.23 13.56
C GLY A 781 -4.65 -11.88 13.58
N ARG A 782 -5.94 -11.89 13.96
CA ARG A 782 -6.82 -10.71 13.83
C ARG A 782 -6.26 -9.51 14.61
N GLY A 783 -6.00 -8.41 13.89
CA GLY A 783 -5.49 -7.16 14.45
C GLY A 783 -3.98 -7.09 14.64
N GLN A 784 -3.20 -8.07 14.19
CA GLN A 784 -1.74 -8.05 14.25
C GLN A 784 -1.11 -6.88 13.46
N MET A 785 0.11 -6.49 13.84
CA MET A 785 0.97 -5.60 13.06
C MET A 785 2.41 -6.15 12.99
N PRO A 786 3.02 -6.23 11.78
CA PRO A 786 2.45 -5.96 10.46
C PRO A 786 1.32 -6.93 10.08
N GLN A 787 0.38 -6.53 9.22
CA GLN A 787 -0.80 -7.35 8.89
C GLN A 787 -0.46 -8.62 8.09
N LEU A 788 0.61 -8.59 7.28
CA LEU A 788 1.01 -9.67 6.38
C LEU A 788 2.47 -10.06 6.58
N ALA A 789 2.89 -11.15 5.93
CA ALA A 789 4.28 -11.61 5.78
C ALA A 789 5.03 -12.07 7.04
N THR A 790 4.37 -12.12 8.21
CA THR A 790 5.01 -12.60 9.45
C THR A 790 4.07 -13.52 10.22
N MET A 791 4.60 -14.65 10.67
CA MET A 791 3.90 -15.66 11.49
C MET A 791 4.38 -15.64 12.94
N LEU A 792 5.51 -14.98 13.25
CA LEU A 792 6.08 -14.87 14.59
C LEU A 792 6.16 -13.41 15.03
N ALA A 793 5.90 -13.19 16.33
CA ALA A 793 6.14 -11.91 17.00
C ALA A 793 7.63 -11.59 17.06
N ASP A 794 8.01 -10.37 16.66
CA ASP A 794 9.36 -9.85 16.87
C ASP A 794 9.54 -9.47 18.34
N ARG A 795 9.98 -10.44 19.16
CA ARG A 795 10.15 -10.25 20.60
C ARG A 795 11.14 -9.13 20.94
N ARG A 796 12.18 -8.94 20.12
CA ARG A 796 13.18 -7.88 20.35
C ARG A 796 12.57 -6.51 20.12
N ALA A 797 11.76 -6.36 19.07
CA ALA A 797 11.07 -5.11 18.81
C ALA A 797 9.95 -4.83 19.83
N VAL A 798 9.23 -5.86 20.28
CA VAL A 798 8.26 -5.74 21.39
C VAL A 798 8.96 -5.17 22.63
N SER A 799 10.08 -5.74 23.05
CA SER A 799 10.84 -5.23 24.20
C SER A 799 11.37 -3.80 23.98
N LEU A 800 11.87 -3.50 22.77
CA LEU A 800 12.34 -2.15 22.41
C LEU A 800 11.21 -1.10 22.53
N VAL A 801 10.03 -1.41 22.00
CA VAL A 801 8.87 -0.51 22.03
C VAL A 801 8.33 -0.41 23.45
N GLU A 802 8.31 -1.50 24.21
CA GLU A 802 7.93 -1.49 25.63
C GLU A 802 8.84 -0.58 26.46
N GLU A 803 10.16 -0.70 26.30
CA GLU A 803 11.16 0.15 26.95
C GLU A 803 10.94 1.63 26.60
N TRP A 804 10.71 1.92 25.31
CA TRP A 804 10.42 3.27 24.87
C TRP A 804 9.15 3.82 25.51
N ILE A 805 8.06 3.05 25.55
CA ILE A 805 6.80 3.46 26.19
C ILE A 805 7.04 3.78 27.68
N LYS A 806 7.80 2.95 28.40
CA LYS A 806 8.16 3.18 29.81
C LYS A 806 8.98 4.46 30.00
N SER A 807 9.82 4.81 29.02
CA SER A 807 10.65 6.01 29.06
C SER A 807 9.88 7.32 28.82
N LEU A 808 8.68 7.25 28.21
CA LEU A 808 7.86 8.44 27.95
C LEU A 808 7.32 9.00 29.27
N SER A 809 7.57 10.29 29.52
CA SER A 809 7.00 10.97 30.68
C SER A 809 5.49 11.14 30.51
N SER A 810 4.74 10.90 31.59
CA SER A 810 3.35 11.34 31.67
C SER A 810 3.36 12.87 31.79
N GLN A 811 3.35 13.61 30.69
CA GLN A 811 3.04 15.03 30.80
C GLN A 811 1.64 15.16 31.41
N LYS A 812 1.56 15.79 32.59
CA LYS A 812 0.27 16.25 33.12
C LYS A 812 -0.29 17.28 32.13
N PRO A 813 -1.57 17.20 31.74
CA PRO A 813 -2.18 18.27 30.95
C PRO A 813 -2.15 19.54 31.79
N GLY A 814 -1.36 20.55 31.40
CA GLY A 814 -1.45 21.87 32.04
C GLY A 814 -0.17 22.67 32.30
N GLU A 815 0.98 22.38 31.68
CA GLU A 815 2.12 23.31 31.73
C GLU A 815 2.84 23.38 30.38
N ALA A 816 2.31 24.21 29.48
CA ALA A 816 3.09 24.82 28.41
C ALA A 816 3.56 26.19 28.92
N LYS A 817 4.87 26.42 28.93
CA LYS A 817 5.44 27.77 28.84
C LYS A 817 5.77 28.07 27.40
#